data_AF-A0A5R9M7S2-F1
#
_entry.id   AF-A0A5R9M7S2-F1
#
_cell.length_a   1.000
_cell.length_b   1.000
_cell.length_c   1.000
_cell.angle_alpha   90.00
_cell.angle_beta   90.00
_cell.angle_gamma   90.00
#
_symmetry.space_group_name_H-M   'P 1'
#
loop_
_entity.id
_entity.type
_entity.pdbx_description
1 polymer ?
#
loop_
_entity_poly.entity_id
_entity_poly.type
_entity_poly.pdbx_seq_one_letter_code
_entity_poly.pdbx_strand_id
1 'polypeptide(L)'
;MSMVRTLPIRVPPAEGEALDSWVEAVAHRLDTYLKDLLPALGILPRRSGVPGSRWDWAVALSDTEAEAIAAATGIEADQVHRMTLRHYDRRALSLKPHSMTVNQRMLWGRGRGSRFCPSCLADSAGRWKVSWRLGWSFACLTHNRLLADDCPGCERPQRMRPHSGYGIPVPGRCANATQGSGTGPRCRHALHHAATPAWTPESAVIQAQHLLNTCIEKDIADFGIYAANPQPAAVALADIRAVAARFLMVASRHPDLLSDTDLVGGIPAEVLAGLPATDRDSRFPDRPGSSAPLGAAPTAAAVLAALRILSQRNVHQAGQDMRALLDAARSLVSPQAAVLVQSWGADISPYLKTVHLAALVPRLQFNEQLRYRTITAAPSKPATGVSAAARRARKIPTLAWPWWWLRIAPSQGAHDVIMRQALSGMLLLVGSRLDAREALARLGSELNHSHMTRMLHVLGHSGRWDAIQEALIRVTDYLDATDTPIDYHRRRRLDYRPLLPDEQWLSICRTVGIAAGQQRRADTVRTVLNERLSALPATHATEAVRNQMIKFPAWQTPALAESLDAVARAFLDRHGLADEPLTWQLPADLLNGLDLPGPDPDTIDPAALHQIIRGRTRSSTAAAQELSTTPAAVRFVLAHHPAPLRERTDQGWRPNAALHHARQALTHDELTQLYTVQEHTLKEIGSRIGVSPRVITTLAAEYAIPLRQPRQPGHRRTVHIDQDWLYEQYIVKQRSATDLAAERHIALATLLRRIKESGIETRERGGRSHQRVLHHDTALQRVPPLLRPAFTGSRARARLERFAVAASYDSLNKAGKASGITLATLSTTLRRLEEDLGLRLLERASPSTPMRLTDSGRRILKVIRAWQDSEGNKTS
;
A
#
# COMPACT_ATOMS: atom_id res chain seq x y z
N MET A 1 23.59 -39.44 -64.89
CA MET A 1 24.17 -38.20 -64.34
C MET A 1 25.42 -37.90 -65.16
N SER A 2 25.44 -36.80 -65.92
CA SER A 2 26.66 -36.36 -66.60
C SER A 2 27.71 -36.03 -65.54
N MET A 3 28.91 -36.62 -65.62
CA MET A 3 30.01 -36.25 -64.72
C MET A 3 30.29 -34.74 -64.85
N VAL A 4 30.26 -34.03 -63.73
CA VAL A 4 30.66 -32.63 -63.64
C VAL A 4 32.17 -32.58 -63.89
N ARG A 5 32.59 -31.81 -64.90
CA ARG A 5 34.00 -31.66 -65.29
C ARG A 5 34.58 -30.39 -64.68
N THR A 6 35.87 -30.41 -64.37
CA THR A 6 36.59 -29.23 -63.88
C THR A 6 36.65 -28.13 -64.95
N LEU A 7 36.42 -26.88 -64.54
CA LEU A 7 36.52 -25.72 -65.43
C LEU A 7 37.98 -25.46 -65.86
N PRO A 8 38.20 -24.98 -67.09
CA PRO A 8 39.55 -24.72 -67.62
C PRO A 8 40.24 -23.52 -66.97
N ILE A 9 39.48 -22.58 -66.40
CA ILE A 9 40.01 -21.43 -65.66
C ILE A 9 39.38 -21.42 -64.27
N ARG A 10 40.23 -21.33 -63.24
CA ARG A 10 39.80 -21.15 -61.84
C ARG A 10 39.79 -19.67 -61.50
N VAL A 11 38.69 -19.19 -60.93
CA VAL A 11 38.56 -17.82 -60.44
C VAL A 11 38.29 -17.90 -58.94
N PRO A 12 39.17 -17.39 -58.05
CA PRO A 12 38.91 -17.42 -56.62
C PRO A 12 37.72 -16.50 -56.26
N PRO A 13 36.87 -16.89 -55.30
CA PRO A 13 35.85 -16.02 -54.75
C PRO A 13 36.48 -14.90 -53.92
N ALA A 14 35.91 -13.70 -54.01
CA ALA A 14 36.26 -12.61 -53.11
C ALA A 14 35.68 -12.83 -51.71
N GLU A 15 36.23 -12.13 -50.72
CA GLU A 15 35.76 -12.22 -49.34
C GLU A 15 34.28 -11.80 -49.21
N GLY A 16 33.47 -12.71 -48.64
CA GLY A 16 32.03 -12.50 -48.47
C GLY A 16 31.25 -12.37 -49.79
N GLU A 17 31.83 -12.79 -50.92
CA GLU A 17 31.19 -12.67 -52.23
C GLU A 17 29.91 -13.52 -52.34
N ALA A 18 28.87 -12.96 -52.94
CA ALA A 18 27.64 -13.70 -53.25
C ALA A 18 27.88 -14.67 -54.40
N LEU A 19 27.27 -15.86 -54.33
CA LEU A 19 27.45 -16.91 -55.32
C LEU A 19 27.12 -16.43 -56.74
N ASP A 20 26.08 -15.63 -56.89
CA ASP A 20 25.68 -15.09 -58.19
C ASP A 20 26.66 -14.07 -58.76
N SER A 21 27.27 -13.24 -57.91
CA SER A 21 28.38 -12.37 -58.33
C SER A 21 29.59 -13.18 -58.79
N TRP A 22 29.95 -14.21 -58.04
CA TRP A 22 31.12 -15.00 -58.37
C TRP A 22 30.95 -15.77 -59.69
N VAL A 23 29.78 -16.40 -59.90
CA VAL A 23 29.46 -17.07 -61.17
C VAL A 23 29.42 -16.09 -62.33
N GLU A 24 28.93 -14.86 -62.14
CA GLU A 24 28.99 -13.80 -63.15
C GLU A 24 30.43 -13.45 -63.54
N ALA A 25 31.34 -13.37 -62.58
CA ALA A 25 32.75 -13.10 -62.84
C ALA A 25 33.47 -14.29 -63.50
N VAL A 26 33.12 -15.53 -63.14
CA VAL A 26 33.60 -16.74 -63.83
C VAL A 26 33.15 -16.71 -65.29
N ALA A 27 31.86 -16.42 -65.54
CA ALA A 27 31.32 -16.31 -66.89
C ALA A 27 32.00 -15.21 -67.70
N HIS A 28 32.24 -14.05 -67.09
CA HIS A 28 32.97 -12.94 -67.70
C HIS A 28 34.42 -13.33 -68.05
N ARG A 29 35.11 -14.04 -67.15
CA ARG A 29 36.51 -14.46 -67.36
C ARG A 29 36.65 -15.54 -68.42
N LEU A 30 35.66 -16.44 -68.51
CA LEU A 30 35.60 -17.52 -69.50
C LEU A 30 35.01 -17.07 -70.85
N ASP A 31 34.54 -15.83 -70.94
CA ASP A 31 33.80 -15.29 -72.09
C ASP A 31 32.64 -16.21 -72.54
N THR A 32 31.83 -16.65 -71.57
CA THR A 32 30.77 -17.64 -71.79
C THR A 32 29.41 -17.19 -71.25
N TYR A 33 28.33 -17.72 -71.83
CA TYR A 33 26.98 -17.44 -71.38
C TYR A 33 26.64 -18.19 -70.10
N LEU A 34 25.87 -17.57 -69.21
CA LEU A 34 25.40 -18.23 -67.98
C LEU A 34 24.52 -19.46 -68.27
N LYS A 35 23.78 -19.49 -69.38
CA LYS A 35 22.98 -20.67 -69.77
C LYS A 35 23.85 -21.92 -70.01
N ASP A 36 25.12 -21.73 -70.38
CA ASP A 36 26.07 -22.79 -70.69
C ASP A 36 26.93 -23.13 -69.46
N LEU A 37 27.33 -22.10 -68.69
CA LEU A 37 28.10 -22.27 -67.46
C LEU A 37 27.31 -22.95 -66.32
N LEU A 38 26.05 -22.57 -66.08
CA LEU A 38 25.30 -23.08 -64.94
C LEU A 38 25.09 -24.60 -64.98
N PRO A 39 24.71 -25.23 -66.12
CA PRO A 39 24.69 -26.68 -66.24
C PRO A 39 26.07 -27.33 -66.04
N ALA A 40 27.15 -26.68 -66.48
CA ALA A 40 28.52 -27.17 -66.26
C ALA A 40 28.92 -27.17 -64.78
N LEU A 41 28.34 -26.27 -63.98
CA LEU A 41 28.47 -26.22 -62.52
C LEU A 41 27.51 -27.19 -61.78
N GLY A 42 26.73 -28.00 -62.51
CA GLY A 42 25.72 -28.89 -61.92
C GLY A 42 24.43 -28.18 -61.48
N ILE A 43 24.27 -26.90 -61.80
CA ILE A 43 23.05 -26.13 -61.51
C ILE A 43 22.07 -26.33 -62.68
N LEU A 44 21.11 -27.23 -62.50
CA LEU A 44 20.11 -27.55 -63.52
C LEU A 44 18.83 -26.70 -63.35
N PRO A 45 18.11 -26.38 -64.45
CA PRO A 45 16.81 -25.74 -64.36
C PRO A 45 15.83 -26.62 -63.56
N ARG A 46 15.34 -26.14 -62.41
CA ARG A 46 14.28 -26.84 -61.65
C ARG A 46 13.02 -26.92 -62.52
N ARG A 47 12.50 -28.14 -62.73
CA ARG A 47 11.46 -28.51 -63.72
C ARG A 47 10.37 -27.43 -63.92
N SER A 48 10.08 -27.15 -65.19
CA SER A 48 9.03 -26.27 -65.69
C SER A 48 7.64 -26.71 -65.24
N GLY A 49 6.91 -25.85 -64.53
CA GLY A 49 5.52 -26.10 -64.13
C GLY A 49 4.92 -25.09 -63.15
N VAL A 50 5.74 -24.32 -62.42
CA VAL A 50 5.28 -23.25 -61.53
C VAL A 50 5.78 -21.88 -62.03
N PRO A 51 4.89 -20.91 -62.33
CA PRO A 51 5.29 -19.55 -62.68
C PRO A 51 6.12 -18.94 -61.53
N GLY A 52 7.40 -18.67 -61.78
CA GLY A 52 8.33 -18.09 -60.79
C GLY A 52 9.50 -18.98 -60.36
N SER A 53 9.52 -20.27 -60.75
CA SER A 53 10.63 -21.20 -60.49
C SER A 53 11.80 -20.97 -61.45
N ARG A 54 12.49 -19.83 -61.31
CA ARG A 54 13.73 -19.53 -62.04
C ARG A 54 14.86 -19.35 -61.04
N TRP A 55 15.83 -20.26 -61.08
CA TRP A 55 17.23 -20.07 -60.67
C TRP A 55 17.46 -19.33 -59.33
N ASP A 56 16.93 -19.85 -58.22
CA ASP A 56 17.10 -19.22 -56.89
C ASP A 56 18.30 -19.80 -56.10
N TRP A 57 19.38 -20.13 -56.81
CA TRP A 57 20.62 -20.71 -56.26
C TRP A 57 21.44 -19.70 -55.44
N ALA A 58 21.14 -18.39 -55.55
CA ALA A 58 21.72 -17.37 -54.69
C ALA A 58 21.14 -17.42 -53.25
N VAL A 59 19.95 -17.99 -53.07
CA VAL A 59 19.31 -18.08 -51.74
C VAL A 59 19.80 -19.32 -51.01
N ALA A 60 19.70 -20.50 -51.64
CA ALA A 60 20.14 -21.75 -51.05
C ALA A 60 20.45 -22.78 -52.14
N LEU A 61 21.41 -23.65 -51.84
CA LEU A 61 21.76 -24.83 -52.64
C LEU A 61 21.51 -26.10 -51.84
N SER A 62 21.19 -27.19 -52.54
CA SER A 62 21.35 -28.53 -51.96
C SER A 62 22.82 -28.89 -51.82
N ASP A 63 23.11 -29.83 -50.92
CA ASP A 63 24.50 -30.24 -50.65
C ASP A 63 25.12 -30.87 -51.91
N THR A 64 24.32 -31.60 -52.70
CA THR A 64 24.73 -32.11 -54.02
C THR A 64 25.05 -31.02 -55.05
N GLU A 65 24.30 -29.90 -55.04
CA GLU A 65 24.58 -28.76 -55.94
C GLU A 65 25.88 -28.06 -55.49
N ALA A 66 26.12 -27.92 -54.18
CA ALA A 66 27.35 -27.34 -53.65
C ALA A 66 28.58 -28.21 -53.94
N GLU A 67 28.48 -29.53 -53.78
CA GLU A 67 29.53 -30.49 -54.13
C GLU A 67 29.84 -30.48 -55.64
N ALA A 68 28.82 -30.34 -56.49
CA ALA A 68 29.02 -30.20 -57.93
C ALA A 68 29.80 -28.92 -58.29
N ILE A 69 29.43 -27.78 -57.67
CA ILE A 69 30.16 -26.51 -57.87
C ILE A 69 31.60 -26.64 -57.35
N ALA A 70 31.78 -27.25 -56.18
CA ALA A 70 33.10 -27.49 -55.59
C ALA A 70 33.99 -28.34 -56.51
N ALA A 71 33.46 -29.47 -57.02
CA ALA A 71 34.15 -30.33 -57.96
C ALA A 71 34.48 -29.62 -59.29
N ALA A 72 33.56 -28.81 -59.83
CA ALA A 72 33.76 -28.09 -61.07
C ALA A 72 34.84 -27.00 -60.96
N THR A 73 34.95 -26.34 -59.82
CA THR A 73 35.72 -25.08 -59.71
C THR A 73 36.94 -25.18 -58.80
N GLY A 74 37.00 -26.23 -57.98
CA GLY A 74 38.06 -26.47 -57.02
C GLY A 74 38.02 -25.57 -55.78
N ILE A 75 36.84 -25.04 -55.44
CA ILE A 75 36.58 -24.38 -54.15
C ILE A 75 35.88 -25.36 -53.20
N GLU A 76 36.00 -25.14 -51.90
CA GLU A 76 35.37 -26.00 -50.90
C GLU A 76 33.83 -25.87 -50.89
N ALA A 77 33.10 -26.98 -50.71
CA ALA A 77 31.63 -26.98 -50.67
C ALA A 77 31.08 -26.06 -49.55
N ASP A 78 31.76 -25.99 -48.41
CA ASP A 78 31.42 -25.07 -47.32
C ASP A 78 31.54 -23.60 -47.73
N GLN A 79 32.54 -23.27 -48.56
CA GLN A 79 32.68 -21.92 -49.11
C GLN A 79 31.51 -21.60 -50.05
N VAL A 80 31.08 -22.56 -50.88
CA VAL A 80 29.90 -22.40 -51.74
C VAL A 80 28.65 -22.11 -50.90
N HIS A 81 28.44 -22.84 -49.81
CA HIS A 81 27.31 -22.59 -48.91
C HIS A 81 27.37 -21.21 -48.26
N ARG A 82 28.55 -20.75 -47.81
CA ARG A 82 28.76 -19.40 -47.26
C ARG A 82 28.46 -18.27 -48.26
N MET A 83 28.57 -18.55 -49.55
CA MET A 83 28.26 -17.58 -50.62
C MET A 83 26.75 -17.47 -50.91
N THR A 84 25.89 -18.18 -50.17
CA THR A 84 24.42 -18.14 -50.30
C THR A 84 23.75 -17.57 -49.06
N LEU A 85 22.48 -17.12 -49.17
CA LEU A 85 21.70 -16.65 -48.02
C LEU A 85 21.40 -17.73 -46.98
N ARG A 86 21.52 -19.03 -47.32
CA ARG A 86 21.41 -20.16 -46.37
C ARG A 86 22.36 -20.01 -45.20
N HIS A 87 23.52 -19.36 -45.40
CA HIS A 87 24.46 -19.05 -44.34
C HIS A 87 23.82 -18.25 -43.17
N TYR A 88 22.84 -17.41 -43.46
CA TYR A 88 22.17 -16.55 -42.46
C TYR A 88 20.82 -17.08 -41.98
N ASP A 89 20.42 -18.29 -42.39
CA ASP A 89 19.15 -18.87 -42.00
C ASP A 89 19.06 -19.02 -40.47
N ARG A 90 17.88 -18.70 -39.92
CA ARG A 90 17.55 -18.67 -38.49
C ARG A 90 18.36 -17.69 -37.64
N ARG A 91 19.25 -16.89 -38.23
CA ARG A 91 20.03 -15.85 -37.55
C ARG A 91 19.62 -14.44 -37.98
N ALA A 92 19.76 -14.11 -39.26
CA ALA A 92 19.40 -12.80 -39.82
C ALA A 92 18.19 -12.82 -40.76
N LEU A 93 17.80 -14.01 -41.22
CA LEU A 93 16.60 -14.25 -42.02
C LEU A 93 16.05 -15.64 -41.72
N SER A 94 14.86 -15.95 -42.20
CA SER A 94 14.31 -17.30 -42.14
C SER A 94 13.97 -17.80 -43.53
N LEU A 95 14.38 -19.02 -43.87
CA LEU A 95 13.99 -19.73 -45.07
C LEU A 95 12.73 -20.58 -44.85
N LYS A 96 11.87 -20.63 -45.86
CA LYS A 96 10.70 -21.52 -45.85
C LYS A 96 11.15 -22.98 -46.01
N PRO A 97 10.70 -23.92 -45.15
CA PRO A 97 11.22 -25.30 -45.14
C PRO A 97 11.13 -26.04 -46.48
N HIS A 98 10.08 -25.80 -47.27
CA HIS A 98 9.82 -26.55 -48.52
C HIS A 98 10.35 -25.85 -49.77
N SER A 99 10.22 -24.52 -49.84
CA SER A 99 10.62 -23.77 -51.04
C SER A 99 12.05 -23.26 -50.98
N MET A 100 12.69 -23.29 -49.79
CA MET A 100 14.02 -22.71 -49.53
C MET A 100 14.13 -21.24 -49.97
N THR A 101 13.00 -20.53 -49.96
CA THR A 101 12.93 -19.10 -50.27
C THR A 101 12.84 -18.28 -48.99
N VAL A 102 13.32 -17.04 -49.04
CA VAL A 102 13.29 -16.13 -47.89
C VAL A 102 11.84 -15.84 -47.45
N ASN A 103 11.55 -16.07 -46.18
CA ASN A 103 10.31 -15.69 -45.54
C ASN A 103 10.35 -14.20 -45.18
N GLN A 104 9.73 -13.38 -46.02
CA GLN A 104 9.75 -11.91 -45.88
C GLN A 104 9.03 -11.37 -44.64
N ARG A 105 8.21 -12.20 -43.97
CA ARG A 105 7.48 -11.81 -42.75
C ARG A 105 8.29 -12.06 -41.47
N MET A 106 9.38 -12.81 -41.57
CA MET A 106 10.24 -13.21 -40.46
C MET A 106 11.59 -12.53 -40.58
N LEU A 107 12.14 -12.05 -39.47
CA LEU A 107 13.48 -11.44 -39.38
C LEU A 107 13.77 -10.40 -40.49
N TRP A 108 12.75 -9.66 -40.91
CA TRP A 108 12.82 -8.63 -41.97
C TRP A 108 13.47 -9.15 -43.27
N GLY A 109 13.21 -10.42 -43.60
CA GLY A 109 13.79 -11.08 -44.76
C GLY A 109 13.52 -10.32 -46.07
N ARG A 110 14.58 -10.09 -46.85
CA ARG A 110 14.48 -9.52 -48.20
C ARG A 110 14.44 -10.66 -49.21
N GLY A 111 13.33 -10.75 -49.95
CA GLY A 111 13.12 -11.86 -50.89
C GLY A 111 13.80 -11.71 -52.25
N ARG A 112 14.09 -10.46 -52.68
CA ARG A 112 14.71 -10.13 -53.98
C ARG A 112 15.48 -8.83 -53.87
N GLY A 113 16.38 -8.60 -54.83
CA GLY A 113 17.20 -7.40 -54.88
C GLY A 113 18.45 -7.52 -54.01
N SER A 114 19.40 -6.64 -54.27
CA SER A 114 20.59 -6.48 -53.44
C SER A 114 20.96 -5.01 -53.42
N ARG A 115 21.39 -4.52 -52.27
CA ARG A 115 22.07 -3.24 -52.18
C ARG A 115 23.52 -3.38 -52.62
N PHE A 116 24.23 -2.27 -52.80
CA PHE A 116 25.66 -2.29 -53.07
C PHE A 116 26.40 -1.07 -52.56
N CYS A 117 27.68 -1.23 -52.27
CA CYS A 117 28.56 -0.11 -52.06
C CYS A 117 29.24 0.25 -53.40
N PRO A 118 29.10 1.50 -53.91
CA PRO A 118 29.71 1.91 -55.17
C PRO A 118 31.23 1.78 -55.14
N SER A 119 31.86 2.14 -54.01
CA SER A 119 33.30 2.05 -53.80
C SER A 119 33.79 0.59 -53.73
N CYS A 120 33.12 -0.30 -52.99
CA CYS A 120 33.49 -1.73 -53.00
C CYS A 120 33.38 -2.33 -54.41
N LEU A 121 32.39 -1.94 -55.20
CA LEU A 121 32.29 -2.43 -56.59
C LEU A 121 33.44 -1.92 -57.46
N ALA A 122 33.96 -0.71 -57.21
CA ALA A 122 35.17 -0.23 -57.88
C ALA A 122 36.40 -1.05 -57.43
N ASP A 123 36.62 -1.17 -56.13
CA ASP A 123 37.81 -1.80 -55.54
C ASP A 123 37.91 -3.29 -55.87
N SER A 124 36.78 -3.99 -55.96
CA SER A 124 36.72 -5.43 -56.22
C SER A 124 36.50 -5.79 -57.69
N ALA A 125 36.56 -4.84 -58.62
CA ALA A 125 36.20 -5.05 -60.02
C ALA A 125 34.79 -5.67 -60.19
N GLY A 126 33.84 -5.19 -59.40
CA GLY A 126 32.42 -5.49 -59.54
C GLY A 126 31.88 -6.67 -58.74
N ARG A 127 32.60 -7.16 -57.72
CA ARG A 127 32.12 -8.25 -56.86
C ARG A 127 31.11 -7.78 -55.82
N TRP A 128 30.02 -8.51 -55.66
CA TRP A 128 28.95 -8.22 -54.70
C TRP A 128 29.06 -9.07 -53.46
N LYS A 129 28.75 -8.49 -52.30
CA LYS A 129 28.71 -9.23 -51.03
C LYS A 129 27.38 -9.93 -50.80
N VAL A 130 27.41 -11.13 -50.22
CA VAL A 130 26.21 -11.88 -49.82
C VAL A 130 25.40 -11.11 -48.76
N SER A 131 26.08 -10.43 -47.83
CA SER A 131 25.45 -9.65 -46.76
C SER A 131 24.59 -8.49 -47.29
N TRP A 132 24.92 -7.91 -48.44
CA TRP A 132 24.11 -6.82 -49.04
C TRP A 132 22.71 -7.24 -49.50
N ARG A 133 22.44 -8.55 -49.54
CA ARG A 133 21.11 -9.10 -49.80
C ARG A 133 20.24 -9.18 -48.54
N LEU A 134 20.81 -8.98 -47.35
CA LEU A 134 20.06 -8.93 -46.10
C LEU A 134 19.21 -7.64 -46.02
N GLY A 135 18.02 -7.74 -45.42
CA GLY A 135 17.20 -6.56 -45.12
C GLY A 135 17.92 -5.57 -44.20
N TRP A 136 18.80 -6.09 -43.35
CA TRP A 136 19.54 -5.41 -42.29
C TRP A 136 20.77 -4.62 -42.75
N SER A 137 21.21 -4.78 -44.00
CA SER A 137 22.43 -4.10 -44.50
C SER A 137 22.06 -2.82 -45.22
N PHE A 138 22.23 -1.66 -44.59
CA PHE A 138 21.97 -0.33 -45.15
C PHE A 138 23.24 0.53 -45.29
N ALA A 139 24.34 0.20 -44.60
CA ALA A 139 25.62 0.91 -44.73
C ALA A 139 26.79 -0.03 -45.02
N CYS A 140 27.83 0.51 -45.66
CA CYS A 140 29.11 -0.14 -45.87
C CYS A 140 30.07 0.28 -44.74
N LEU A 141 30.62 -0.70 -44.02
CA LEU A 141 31.60 -0.45 -42.96
C LEU A 141 33.03 -0.23 -43.48
N THR A 142 33.32 -0.65 -44.72
CA THR A 142 34.64 -0.43 -45.34
C THR A 142 34.80 1.02 -45.80
N HIS A 143 33.74 1.60 -46.37
CA HIS A 143 33.76 2.95 -46.93
C HIS A 143 32.88 3.94 -46.16
N ASN A 144 32.39 3.54 -44.99
CA ASN A 144 31.54 4.33 -44.08
C ASN A 144 30.43 5.13 -44.78
N ARG A 145 29.69 4.46 -45.66
CA ARG A 145 28.70 5.12 -46.52
C ARG A 145 27.40 4.34 -46.65
N LEU A 146 26.32 5.04 -46.98
CA LEU A 146 25.04 4.40 -47.27
C LEU A 146 25.18 3.50 -48.51
N LEU A 147 24.56 2.33 -48.49
CA LEU A 147 24.48 1.46 -49.67
C LEU A 147 23.50 2.05 -50.68
N ALA A 148 23.81 1.89 -51.96
CA ALA A 148 22.92 2.21 -53.06
C ALA A 148 21.99 1.02 -53.36
N ASP A 149 20.75 1.32 -53.74
CA ASP A 149 19.77 0.32 -54.17
C ASP A 149 19.59 0.33 -55.69
N ASP A 150 19.57 1.54 -56.27
CA ASP A 150 19.23 1.79 -57.68
C ASP A 150 20.45 2.11 -58.53
N CYS A 151 20.34 1.81 -59.83
CA CYS A 151 21.34 2.21 -60.82
C CYS A 151 21.17 3.69 -61.19
N PRO A 152 22.23 4.52 -61.18
CA PRO A 152 22.12 5.94 -61.52
C PRO A 152 21.79 6.20 -63.00
N GLY A 153 21.92 5.19 -63.87
CA GLY A 153 21.58 5.32 -65.29
C GLY A 153 20.15 4.91 -65.65
N CYS A 154 19.54 3.96 -64.93
CA CYS A 154 18.18 3.49 -65.25
C CYS A 154 17.20 3.60 -64.08
N GLU A 155 17.66 4.08 -62.93
CA GLU A 155 16.87 4.36 -61.72
C GLU A 155 16.02 3.17 -61.25
N ARG A 156 16.54 1.96 -61.48
CA ARG A 156 15.87 0.71 -61.10
C ARG A 156 16.70 -0.06 -60.09
N PRO A 157 16.06 -0.78 -59.17
CA PRO A 157 16.74 -1.55 -58.14
C PRO A 157 17.56 -2.68 -58.76
N GLN A 158 18.72 -2.95 -58.14
CA GLN A 158 19.65 -3.95 -58.62
C GLN A 158 19.29 -5.37 -58.14
N ARG A 159 19.61 -6.36 -58.97
CA ARG A 159 19.45 -7.80 -58.69
C ARG A 159 18.04 -8.24 -58.28
N MET A 160 16.99 -7.54 -58.76
CA MET A 160 15.59 -7.98 -58.56
C MET A 160 15.27 -9.30 -59.27
N ARG A 161 16.01 -9.60 -60.34
CA ARG A 161 15.98 -10.85 -61.09
C ARG A 161 17.41 -11.36 -61.27
N PRO A 162 17.64 -12.67 -61.39
CA PRO A 162 18.94 -13.21 -61.80
C PRO A 162 19.38 -12.62 -63.14
N HIS A 163 20.70 -12.60 -63.37
CA HIS A 163 21.26 -12.19 -64.65
C HIS A 163 20.71 -13.06 -65.80
N SER A 164 20.62 -12.48 -66.99
CA SER A 164 20.11 -13.20 -68.15
C SER A 164 21.05 -14.34 -68.56
N GLY A 165 20.49 -15.53 -68.81
CA GLY A 165 21.24 -16.67 -69.34
C GLY A 165 21.82 -16.45 -70.74
N TYR A 166 21.31 -15.48 -71.50
CA TYR A 166 21.62 -15.27 -72.93
C TYR A 166 22.55 -14.07 -73.19
N GLY A 167 23.29 -13.63 -72.16
CA GLY A 167 24.32 -12.59 -72.30
C GLY A 167 25.50 -12.89 -71.38
N ILE A 168 26.69 -12.44 -71.79
CA ILE A 168 27.90 -12.53 -70.96
C ILE A 168 27.82 -11.39 -69.93
N PRO A 169 27.86 -11.70 -68.62
CA PRO A 169 27.84 -10.69 -67.57
C PRO A 169 29.06 -9.77 -67.68
N VAL A 170 28.86 -8.50 -67.30
CA VAL A 170 29.96 -7.53 -67.14
C VAL A 170 29.93 -7.05 -65.69
N PRO A 171 30.78 -7.61 -64.81
CA PRO A 171 30.84 -7.23 -63.40
C PRO A 171 30.94 -5.71 -63.20
N GLY A 172 30.28 -5.19 -62.17
CA GLY A 172 30.27 -3.75 -61.87
C GLY A 172 29.36 -2.88 -62.76
N ARG A 173 28.69 -3.46 -63.77
CA ARG A 173 27.72 -2.76 -64.63
C ARG A 173 26.29 -3.23 -64.40
N CYS A 174 25.34 -2.33 -64.63
CA CYS A 174 23.92 -2.60 -64.45
C CYS A 174 23.40 -3.70 -65.41
N ALA A 175 22.78 -4.73 -64.83
CA ALA A 175 22.21 -5.87 -65.54
C ALA A 175 20.72 -5.70 -65.90
N ASN A 176 20.09 -4.57 -65.54
CA ASN A 176 18.69 -4.33 -65.85
C ASN A 176 18.46 -4.17 -67.36
N ALA A 177 17.36 -4.73 -67.86
CA ALA A 177 16.89 -4.47 -69.21
C ALA A 177 16.36 -3.03 -69.32
N THR A 178 16.68 -2.32 -70.40
CA THR A 178 16.20 -0.95 -70.63
C THR A 178 14.69 -0.93 -70.88
N GLN A 179 14.20 -1.87 -71.70
CA GLN A 179 12.77 -2.13 -71.91
C GLN A 179 12.34 -3.33 -71.06
N GLY A 180 11.14 -3.29 -70.46
CA GLY A 180 10.69 -4.21 -69.39
C GLY A 180 10.67 -5.72 -69.71
N SER A 181 11.04 -6.13 -70.93
CA SER A 181 11.22 -7.53 -71.33
C SER A 181 12.62 -8.05 -70.94
N GLY A 182 12.71 -9.34 -70.59
CA GLY A 182 14.00 -9.96 -70.23
C GLY A 182 14.99 -10.09 -71.39
N THR A 183 14.58 -9.78 -72.62
CA THR A 183 15.35 -9.93 -73.86
C THR A 183 15.84 -8.60 -74.46
N GLY A 184 15.38 -7.45 -73.94
CA GLY A 184 15.84 -6.13 -74.41
C GLY A 184 17.30 -5.80 -74.06
N PRO A 185 17.88 -4.74 -74.65
CA PRO A 185 19.25 -4.33 -74.36
C PRO A 185 19.46 -4.00 -72.88
N ARG A 186 20.68 -4.21 -72.38
CA ARG A 186 21.04 -4.00 -70.97
C ARG A 186 21.49 -2.56 -70.74
N CYS A 187 21.15 -2.01 -69.58
CA CYS A 187 21.52 -0.65 -69.20
C CYS A 187 23.04 -0.42 -69.21
N ARG A 188 23.84 -1.37 -68.70
CA ARG A 188 25.32 -1.34 -68.67
C ARG A 188 25.97 -0.11 -68.02
N HIS A 189 25.20 0.78 -67.40
CA HIS A 189 25.73 1.91 -66.65
C HIS A 189 26.63 1.41 -65.51
N ALA A 190 27.73 2.13 -65.27
CA ALA A 190 28.71 1.76 -64.26
C ALA A 190 28.15 2.03 -62.86
N LEU A 191 27.99 0.97 -62.06
CA LEU A 191 27.33 1.09 -60.75
C LEU A 191 28.17 1.84 -59.72
N HIS A 192 29.50 1.88 -59.88
CA HIS A 192 30.37 2.65 -58.99
C HIS A 192 30.18 4.18 -59.11
N HIS A 193 29.46 4.67 -60.13
CA HIS A 193 29.07 6.08 -60.23
C HIS A 193 27.89 6.47 -59.34
N ALA A 194 27.24 5.53 -58.65
CA ALA A 194 26.14 5.86 -57.76
C ALA A 194 26.62 6.76 -56.60
N ALA A 195 25.97 7.91 -56.43
CA ALA A 195 26.25 8.84 -55.36
C ALA A 195 25.45 8.44 -54.11
N THR A 196 26.16 8.21 -53.00
CA THR A 196 25.53 7.96 -51.69
C THR A 196 26.27 8.71 -50.57
N PRO A 197 25.56 9.16 -49.52
CA PRO A 197 26.17 9.85 -48.40
C PRO A 197 27.22 9.01 -47.68
N ALA A 198 28.27 9.65 -47.18
CA ALA A 198 29.35 9.06 -46.40
C ALA A 198 29.51 9.79 -45.06
N TRP A 199 29.93 9.07 -44.03
CA TRP A 199 30.06 9.57 -42.67
C TRP A 199 31.37 9.08 -42.03
N THR A 200 31.68 9.61 -40.85
CA THR A 200 32.79 9.06 -40.05
C THR A 200 32.39 7.72 -39.41
N PRO A 201 33.36 6.87 -39.03
CA PRO A 201 33.09 5.60 -38.35
C PRO A 201 32.24 5.75 -37.07
N GLU A 202 32.33 6.88 -36.38
CA GLU A 202 31.63 7.16 -35.12
C GLU A 202 30.17 7.58 -35.32
N SER A 203 29.75 7.85 -36.56
CA SER A 203 28.38 8.23 -36.85
C SER A 203 27.38 7.14 -36.46
N ALA A 204 26.19 7.55 -36.01
CA ALA A 204 25.15 6.63 -35.56
C ALA A 204 24.77 5.59 -36.62
N VAL A 205 24.74 5.97 -37.90
CA VAL A 205 24.45 5.07 -39.04
C VAL A 205 25.47 3.92 -39.10
N ILE A 206 26.76 4.25 -39.03
CA ILE A 206 27.84 3.26 -39.13
C ILE A 206 27.89 2.38 -37.88
N GLN A 207 27.77 2.97 -36.70
CA GLN A 207 27.71 2.24 -35.43
C GLN A 207 26.52 1.27 -35.37
N ALA A 208 25.35 1.68 -35.86
CA ALA A 208 24.17 0.81 -35.95
C ALA A 208 24.40 -0.37 -36.89
N GLN A 209 24.98 -0.14 -38.08
CA GLN A 209 25.30 -1.23 -39.00
C GLN A 209 26.34 -2.19 -38.42
N HIS A 210 27.37 -1.66 -37.75
CA HIS A 210 28.41 -2.45 -37.09
C HIS A 210 27.80 -3.33 -35.98
N LEU A 211 26.93 -2.75 -35.14
CA LEU A 211 26.21 -3.48 -34.10
C LEU A 211 25.39 -4.64 -34.67
N LEU A 212 24.59 -4.40 -35.71
CA LEU A 212 23.78 -5.44 -36.33
C LEU A 212 24.63 -6.56 -36.94
N ASN A 213 25.70 -6.21 -37.66
CA ASN A 213 26.60 -7.21 -38.24
C ASN A 213 27.25 -8.06 -37.15
N THR A 214 27.75 -7.42 -36.09
CA THR A 214 28.35 -8.12 -34.94
C THR A 214 27.34 -9.07 -34.28
N CYS A 215 26.10 -8.62 -34.09
CA CYS A 215 25.04 -9.44 -33.51
C CYS A 215 24.74 -10.67 -34.38
N ILE A 216 24.60 -10.47 -35.71
CA ILE A 216 24.32 -11.53 -36.68
C ILE A 216 25.46 -12.55 -36.76
N GLU A 217 26.71 -12.07 -36.80
CA GLU A 217 27.90 -12.91 -36.94
C GLU A 217 28.12 -13.78 -35.70
N LYS A 218 27.98 -13.19 -34.50
CA LYS A 218 28.12 -13.90 -33.22
C LYS A 218 26.87 -14.69 -32.82
N ASP A 219 25.73 -14.43 -33.46
CA ASP A 219 24.40 -14.93 -33.10
C ASP A 219 23.96 -14.55 -31.67
N ILE A 220 24.46 -13.42 -31.15
CA ILE A 220 24.22 -12.94 -29.79
C ILE A 220 23.94 -11.45 -29.82
N ALA A 221 22.92 -11.02 -29.10
CA ALA A 221 22.60 -9.63 -28.79
C ALA A 221 22.81 -9.37 -27.28
N ASP A 222 23.82 -8.58 -26.95
CA ASP A 222 24.29 -8.26 -25.59
C ASP A 222 24.29 -6.74 -25.31
N PHE A 223 23.51 -5.97 -26.06
CA PHE A 223 23.41 -4.52 -25.92
C PHE A 223 22.10 -4.09 -25.22
N GLY A 224 22.11 -2.87 -24.68
CA GLY A 224 20.91 -2.22 -24.11
C GLY A 224 20.12 -3.09 -23.14
N ILE A 225 18.84 -3.29 -23.41
CA ILE A 225 17.93 -4.07 -22.57
C ILE A 225 18.30 -5.57 -22.51
N TYR A 226 19.15 -6.03 -23.44
CA TYR A 226 19.63 -7.42 -23.51
C TYR A 226 20.97 -7.63 -22.78
N ALA A 227 21.65 -6.57 -22.34
CA ALA A 227 23.01 -6.66 -21.80
C ALA A 227 23.13 -7.55 -20.54
N ALA A 228 22.11 -7.54 -19.68
CA ALA A 228 22.12 -8.35 -18.45
C ALA A 228 21.89 -9.85 -18.71
N ASN A 229 21.22 -10.19 -19.81
CA ASN A 229 20.94 -11.57 -20.19
C ASN A 229 20.89 -11.65 -21.72
N PRO A 230 22.05 -11.89 -22.38
CA PRO A 230 22.17 -11.86 -23.83
C PRO A 230 21.15 -12.78 -24.51
N GLN A 231 20.60 -12.32 -25.63
CA GLN A 231 19.58 -13.04 -26.40
C GLN A 231 20.13 -13.52 -27.75
N PRO A 232 19.57 -14.58 -28.35
CA PRO A 232 19.90 -14.93 -29.73
C PRO A 232 19.63 -13.76 -30.69
N ALA A 233 20.47 -13.58 -31.71
CA ALA A 233 20.35 -12.45 -32.64
C ALA A 233 18.96 -12.35 -33.27
N ALA A 234 18.38 -13.49 -33.65
CA ALA A 234 17.03 -13.56 -34.22
C ALA A 234 15.96 -12.91 -33.31
N VAL A 235 16.08 -13.01 -31.98
CA VAL A 235 15.12 -12.42 -31.04
C VAL A 235 15.24 -10.90 -31.03
N ALA A 236 16.45 -10.37 -30.92
CA ALA A 236 16.67 -8.92 -30.93
C ALA A 236 16.31 -8.30 -32.30
N LEU A 237 16.62 -8.99 -33.40
CA LEU A 237 16.22 -8.55 -34.74
C LEU A 237 14.70 -8.56 -34.93
N ALA A 238 13.98 -9.53 -34.35
CA ALA A 238 12.52 -9.51 -34.37
C ALA A 238 11.95 -8.31 -33.61
N ASP A 239 12.54 -7.94 -32.48
CA ASP A 239 12.14 -6.76 -31.70
C ASP A 239 12.46 -5.45 -32.45
N ILE A 240 13.67 -5.32 -33.00
CA ILE A 240 14.08 -4.18 -33.83
C ILE A 240 13.09 -4.02 -34.99
N ARG A 241 12.76 -5.11 -35.69
CA ARG A 241 11.77 -5.09 -36.78
C ARG A 241 10.41 -4.60 -36.30
N ALA A 242 9.93 -5.06 -35.15
CA ALA A 242 8.62 -4.68 -34.62
C ALA A 242 8.54 -3.17 -34.36
N VAL A 243 9.58 -2.60 -33.74
CA VAL A 243 9.69 -1.15 -33.49
C VAL A 243 9.88 -0.37 -34.80
N ALA A 244 10.79 -0.83 -35.66
CA ALA A 244 11.08 -0.23 -36.96
C ALA A 244 9.84 -0.19 -37.88
N ALA A 245 9.04 -1.26 -37.89
CA ALA A 245 7.80 -1.29 -38.66
C ALA A 245 6.78 -0.26 -38.14
N ARG A 246 6.70 -0.10 -36.82
CA ARG A 246 5.83 0.91 -36.22
C ARG A 246 6.30 2.33 -36.54
N PHE A 247 7.61 2.58 -36.50
CA PHE A 247 8.21 3.84 -36.91
C PHE A 247 7.89 4.16 -38.38
N LEU A 248 8.13 3.20 -39.29
CA LEU A 248 7.85 3.38 -40.72
C LEU A 248 6.38 3.65 -41.01
N MET A 249 5.46 3.02 -40.27
CA MET A 249 4.03 3.28 -40.40
C MET A 249 3.65 4.70 -40.00
N VAL A 250 4.27 5.27 -38.97
CA VAL A 250 4.04 6.68 -38.60
C VAL A 250 4.68 7.59 -39.64
N ALA A 251 5.95 7.33 -39.99
CA ALA A 251 6.71 8.13 -40.94
C ALA A 251 6.07 8.22 -42.33
N SER A 252 5.49 7.13 -42.84
CA SER A 252 4.87 7.10 -44.18
C SER A 252 3.48 7.73 -44.25
N ARG A 253 2.82 7.95 -43.09
CA ARG A 253 1.45 8.47 -43.03
C ARG A 253 1.38 9.90 -42.51
N HIS A 254 2.14 10.20 -41.46
CA HIS A 254 2.17 11.50 -40.81
C HIS A 254 3.57 11.78 -40.24
N PRO A 255 4.55 12.15 -41.09
CA PRO A 255 5.92 12.40 -40.66
C PRO A 255 6.03 13.51 -39.62
N ASP A 256 5.13 14.51 -39.65
CA ASP A 256 5.10 15.62 -38.70
C ASP A 256 4.94 15.16 -37.24
N LEU A 257 4.25 14.03 -37.00
CA LEU A 257 4.09 13.46 -35.66
C LEU A 257 5.39 12.91 -35.08
N LEU A 258 6.42 12.69 -35.91
CA LEU A 258 7.75 12.28 -35.46
C LEU A 258 8.68 13.48 -35.28
N SER A 259 8.45 14.58 -35.98
CA SER A 259 9.26 15.80 -35.89
C SER A 259 9.23 16.42 -34.49
N ASP A 260 8.11 16.29 -33.78
CA ASP A 260 7.96 16.74 -32.38
C ASP A 260 8.55 15.75 -31.36
N THR A 261 9.17 14.66 -31.83
CA THR A 261 9.73 13.61 -30.97
C THR A 261 11.24 13.50 -31.12
N ASP A 262 11.93 13.11 -30.05
CA ASP A 262 13.38 12.86 -30.08
C ASP A 262 13.75 11.54 -30.80
N LEU A 263 12.78 10.85 -31.43
CA LEU A 263 13.01 9.58 -32.14
C LEU A 263 13.78 9.76 -33.45
N VAL A 264 13.65 10.93 -34.07
CA VAL A 264 14.44 11.33 -35.25
C VAL A 264 15.73 12.05 -34.86
N GLY A 265 15.89 12.37 -33.57
CA GLY A 265 17.07 12.99 -33.00
C GLY A 265 18.32 12.13 -33.25
N GLY A 266 19.31 12.70 -33.94
CA GLY A 266 20.55 12.01 -34.29
C GLY A 266 20.48 11.16 -35.56
N ILE A 267 19.35 11.11 -36.27
CA ILE A 267 19.29 10.53 -37.61
C ILE A 267 19.73 11.61 -38.62
N PRO A 268 20.74 11.34 -39.48
CA PRO A 268 21.18 12.31 -40.49
C PRO A 268 20.06 12.75 -41.43
N ALA A 269 20.06 14.03 -41.83
CA ALA A 269 19.02 14.60 -42.69
C ALA A 269 18.92 13.88 -44.05
N GLU A 270 20.05 13.41 -44.59
CA GLU A 270 20.11 12.66 -45.85
C GLU A 270 19.41 11.30 -45.75
N VAL A 271 19.41 10.70 -44.55
CA VAL A 271 18.70 9.44 -44.27
C VAL A 271 17.20 9.69 -44.11
N LEU A 272 16.81 10.78 -43.44
CA LEU A 272 15.41 11.18 -43.29
C LEU A 272 14.78 11.59 -44.63
N ALA A 273 15.52 12.28 -45.49
CA ALA A 273 15.07 12.67 -46.83
C ALA A 273 14.75 11.46 -47.73
N GLY A 274 15.35 10.30 -47.44
CA GLY A 274 15.08 9.04 -48.15
C GLY A 274 13.90 8.24 -47.58
N LEU A 275 13.19 8.73 -46.56
CA LEU A 275 11.96 8.08 -46.09
C LEU A 275 10.87 8.16 -47.15
N PRO A 276 10.04 7.11 -47.30
CA PRO A 276 8.99 7.10 -48.32
C PRO A 276 7.94 8.17 -47.99
N ALA A 277 7.66 9.04 -48.96
CA ALA A 277 6.63 10.07 -48.83
C ALA A 277 5.21 9.50 -48.80
N THR A 278 5.00 8.27 -49.30
CA THR A 278 3.71 7.56 -49.26
C THR A 278 3.89 6.06 -49.04
N ASP A 279 2.83 5.37 -48.59
CA ASP A 279 2.82 3.92 -48.33
C ASP A 279 3.06 3.04 -49.61
N ARG A 280 3.15 3.66 -50.79
CA ARG A 280 3.20 2.98 -52.10
C ARG A 280 4.48 2.19 -52.35
N ASP A 281 5.59 2.58 -51.73
CA ASP A 281 6.90 1.93 -51.92
C ASP A 281 7.04 0.66 -51.06
N SER A 282 6.08 0.42 -50.15
CA SER A 282 5.99 -0.82 -49.39
C SER A 282 5.38 -1.93 -50.23
N ARG A 283 5.98 -3.12 -50.20
CA ARG A 283 5.35 -4.34 -50.74
C ARG A 283 4.04 -4.69 -50.01
N PHE A 284 3.85 -4.18 -48.79
CA PHE A 284 2.64 -4.30 -48.00
C PHE A 284 2.15 -2.89 -47.61
N PRO A 285 1.47 -2.17 -48.51
CA PRO A 285 1.03 -0.79 -48.27
C PRO A 285 0.09 -0.66 -47.07
N ASP A 286 -0.67 -1.70 -46.73
CA ASP A 286 -1.55 -1.63 -45.54
C ASP A 286 -0.78 -1.78 -44.22
N ARG A 287 0.47 -2.27 -44.29
CA ARG A 287 1.34 -2.57 -43.13
C ARG A 287 2.81 -2.28 -43.45
N PRO A 288 3.17 -1.01 -43.67
CA PRO A 288 4.57 -0.59 -43.87
C PRO A 288 5.51 -1.20 -42.82
N GLY A 289 6.68 -1.67 -43.28
CA GLY A 289 7.68 -2.34 -42.44
C GLY A 289 7.41 -3.81 -42.10
N SER A 290 6.29 -4.40 -42.55
CA SER A 290 6.07 -5.86 -42.47
C SER A 290 7.13 -6.68 -43.21
N SER A 291 7.75 -6.08 -44.22
CA SER A 291 8.97 -6.58 -44.90
C SER A 291 10.03 -5.48 -44.92
N ALA A 292 11.29 -5.87 -45.18
CA ALA A 292 12.37 -4.89 -45.30
C ALA A 292 12.04 -3.84 -46.38
N PRO A 293 12.25 -2.54 -46.08
CA PRO A 293 12.14 -1.48 -47.07
C PRO A 293 13.06 -1.75 -48.27
N LEU A 294 12.65 -1.32 -49.46
CA LEU A 294 13.47 -1.48 -50.66
C LEU A 294 14.75 -0.65 -50.59
N GLY A 295 14.67 0.58 -50.05
CA GLY A 295 15.80 1.50 -49.93
C GLY A 295 16.66 1.30 -48.68
N ALA A 296 17.94 1.68 -48.75
CA ALA A 296 18.87 1.71 -47.62
C ALA A 296 18.50 2.79 -46.59
N ALA A 297 18.18 4.01 -47.03
CA ALA A 297 17.81 5.13 -46.17
C ALA A 297 16.63 4.83 -45.22
N PRO A 298 15.46 4.33 -45.69
CA PRO A 298 14.35 4.02 -44.79
C PRO A 298 14.66 2.86 -43.82
N THR A 299 15.55 1.95 -44.22
CA THR A 299 16.02 0.89 -43.32
C THR A 299 16.90 1.48 -42.22
N ALA A 300 17.86 2.34 -42.59
CA ALA A 300 18.74 3.02 -41.65
C ALA A 300 17.94 3.86 -40.64
N ALA A 301 17.00 4.69 -41.11
CA ALA A 301 16.14 5.52 -40.26
C ALA A 301 15.37 4.67 -39.23
N ALA A 302 14.71 3.61 -39.69
CA ALA A 302 13.87 2.78 -38.83
C ALA A 302 14.69 1.94 -37.84
N VAL A 303 15.87 1.46 -38.23
CA VAL A 303 16.81 0.77 -37.32
C VAL A 303 17.34 1.74 -36.28
N LEU A 304 17.75 2.95 -36.65
CA LEU A 304 18.25 3.96 -35.71
C LEU A 304 17.19 4.34 -34.68
N ALA A 305 15.96 4.59 -35.11
CA ALA A 305 14.84 4.86 -34.21
C ALA A 305 14.56 3.68 -33.26
N ALA A 306 14.64 2.44 -33.75
CA ALA A 306 14.48 1.25 -32.92
C ALA A 306 15.63 1.08 -31.92
N LEU A 307 16.87 1.30 -32.34
CA LEU A 307 18.05 1.18 -31.48
C LEU A 307 18.12 2.30 -30.44
N ARG A 308 17.58 3.50 -30.71
CA ARG A 308 17.42 4.56 -29.70
C ARG A 308 16.64 4.06 -28.47
N ILE A 309 15.64 3.22 -28.70
CA ILE A 309 14.81 2.61 -27.64
C ILE A 309 15.50 1.37 -27.05
N LEU A 310 15.89 0.41 -27.89
CA LEU A 310 16.33 -0.91 -27.44
C LEU A 310 17.76 -0.91 -26.87
N SER A 311 18.57 0.10 -27.18
CA SER A 311 19.94 0.24 -26.67
C SER A 311 19.99 0.84 -25.26
N GLN A 312 18.85 1.24 -24.68
CA GLN A 312 18.80 1.70 -23.30
C GLN A 312 19.05 0.54 -22.33
N ARG A 313 19.89 0.74 -21.30
CA ARG A 313 20.14 -0.30 -20.28
C ARG A 313 18.96 -0.49 -19.32
N ASN A 314 18.15 0.55 -19.15
CA ASN A 314 16.99 0.54 -18.25
C ASN A 314 15.69 0.43 -19.07
N VAL A 315 14.89 -0.59 -18.76
CA VAL A 315 13.58 -0.85 -19.35
C VAL A 315 12.63 0.34 -19.23
N HIS A 316 12.63 1.06 -18.11
CA HIS A 316 11.77 2.23 -17.93
C HIS A 316 12.21 3.38 -18.83
N GLN A 317 13.52 3.58 -19.03
CA GLN A 317 14.02 4.57 -19.99
C GLN A 317 13.65 4.17 -21.42
N ALA A 318 13.85 2.90 -21.80
CA ALA A 318 13.39 2.38 -23.09
C ALA A 318 11.87 2.60 -23.28
N GLY A 319 11.08 2.38 -22.21
CA GLY A 319 9.65 2.62 -22.23
C GLY A 319 9.27 4.09 -22.39
N GLN A 320 10.01 5.00 -21.75
CA GLN A 320 9.84 6.44 -21.93
C GLN A 320 10.11 6.85 -23.38
N ASP A 321 11.23 6.39 -23.96
CA ASP A 321 11.61 6.67 -25.34
C ASP A 321 10.58 6.07 -26.33
N MET A 322 10.08 4.87 -26.05
CA MET A 322 9.03 4.23 -26.85
C MET A 322 7.68 4.95 -26.78
N ARG A 323 7.40 5.71 -25.72
CA ARG A 323 6.09 6.34 -25.50
C ARG A 323 5.73 7.32 -26.62
N ALA A 324 6.70 8.12 -27.08
CA ALA A 324 6.50 9.05 -28.19
C ALA A 324 6.00 8.31 -29.46
N LEU A 325 6.57 7.14 -29.75
CA LEU A 325 6.16 6.30 -30.88
C LEU A 325 4.74 5.75 -30.70
N LEU A 326 4.38 5.30 -29.49
CA LEU A 326 3.02 4.83 -29.20
C LEU A 326 2.00 5.95 -29.38
N ASP A 327 2.35 7.16 -28.97
CA ASP A 327 1.46 8.31 -28.96
C ASP A 327 1.19 8.80 -30.38
N ALA A 328 2.25 8.96 -31.17
CA ALA A 328 2.15 9.26 -32.59
C ALA A 328 1.35 8.19 -33.35
N ALA A 329 1.51 6.91 -32.99
CA ALA A 329 0.84 5.84 -33.70
C ALA A 329 -0.62 5.63 -33.30
N ARG A 330 -1.09 6.20 -32.18
CA ARG A 330 -2.50 6.11 -31.72
C ARG A 330 -3.46 6.92 -32.58
N SER A 331 -3.02 8.00 -33.21
CA SER A 331 -3.84 8.78 -34.14
C SER A 331 -4.12 8.01 -35.45
N LEU A 332 -3.35 6.95 -35.72
CA LEU A 332 -3.31 6.30 -37.04
C LEU A 332 -3.96 4.91 -37.08
N VAL A 333 -4.16 4.27 -35.93
CA VAL A 333 -4.77 2.94 -35.84
C VAL A 333 -5.74 2.88 -34.66
N SER A 334 -6.52 1.81 -34.58
CA SER A 334 -7.40 1.62 -33.43
C SER A 334 -6.60 1.68 -32.11
N PRO A 335 -7.17 2.25 -31.03
CA PRO A 335 -6.48 2.33 -29.73
C PRO A 335 -5.94 0.97 -29.25
N GLN A 336 -6.67 -0.11 -29.56
CA GLN A 336 -6.27 -1.48 -29.27
C GLN A 336 -5.03 -1.90 -30.06
N ALA A 337 -4.97 -1.64 -31.37
CA ALA A 337 -3.79 -1.96 -32.18
C ALA A 337 -2.56 -1.12 -31.81
N ALA A 338 -2.76 0.11 -31.33
CA ALA A 338 -1.67 0.95 -30.85
C ALA A 338 -1.07 0.47 -29.52
N VAL A 339 -1.89 -0.15 -28.65
CA VAL A 339 -1.55 -0.52 -27.27
C VAL A 339 -1.32 -2.03 -27.12
N LEU A 340 -1.71 -2.86 -28.08
CA LEU A 340 -1.46 -4.31 -28.02
C LEU A 340 -0.19 -4.64 -28.80
N VAL A 341 0.92 -4.77 -28.09
CA VAL A 341 2.22 -5.21 -28.63
C VAL A 341 2.13 -6.51 -29.43
N GLN A 342 1.18 -7.41 -29.12
CA GLN A 342 0.92 -8.64 -29.87
C GLN A 342 0.54 -8.40 -31.34
N SER A 343 0.02 -7.22 -31.67
CA SER A 343 -0.28 -6.84 -33.06
C SER A 343 0.96 -6.39 -33.86
N TRP A 344 2.12 -6.24 -33.20
CA TRP A 344 3.37 -5.76 -33.82
C TRP A 344 4.20 -6.90 -34.44
N GLY A 345 3.82 -8.15 -34.19
CA GLY A 345 4.46 -9.35 -34.73
C GLY A 345 4.27 -10.55 -33.80
N ALA A 346 4.24 -11.76 -34.36
CA ALA A 346 4.09 -12.98 -33.58
C ALA A 346 5.33 -13.31 -32.72
N ASP A 347 6.51 -12.83 -33.14
CA ASP A 347 7.81 -13.28 -32.61
C ASP A 347 8.48 -12.26 -31.66
N ILE A 348 7.70 -11.35 -31.07
CA ILE A 348 8.23 -10.35 -30.13
C ILE A 348 8.67 -10.98 -28.81
N SER A 349 9.83 -10.54 -28.32
CA SER A 349 10.45 -11.09 -27.12
C SER A 349 9.69 -10.68 -25.84
N PRO A 350 9.92 -11.39 -24.72
CA PRO A 350 9.52 -10.92 -23.39
C PRO A 350 10.07 -9.52 -23.06
N TYR A 351 11.31 -9.20 -23.47
CA TYR A 351 11.95 -7.90 -23.20
C TYR A 351 11.20 -6.75 -23.87
N LEU A 352 10.82 -6.90 -25.15
CA LEU A 352 10.04 -5.87 -25.82
C LEU A 352 8.64 -5.71 -25.20
N LYS A 353 8.01 -6.82 -24.77
CA LYS A 353 6.72 -6.74 -24.05
C LYS A 353 6.86 -5.96 -22.74
N THR A 354 7.97 -6.14 -22.05
CA THR A 354 8.33 -5.45 -20.82
C THR A 354 8.58 -3.96 -21.05
N VAL A 355 9.36 -3.58 -22.06
CA VAL A 355 9.57 -2.17 -22.49
C VAL A 355 8.24 -1.52 -22.86
N HIS A 356 7.42 -2.23 -23.62
CA HIS A 356 6.10 -1.76 -24.02
C HIS A 356 5.17 -1.55 -22.80
N LEU A 357 5.18 -2.44 -21.80
CA LEU A 357 4.44 -2.21 -20.54
C LEU A 357 4.95 -0.98 -19.80
N ALA A 358 6.27 -0.76 -19.74
CA ALA A 358 6.87 0.44 -19.15
C ALA A 358 6.45 1.73 -19.89
N ALA A 359 6.30 1.67 -21.21
CA ALA A 359 5.80 2.78 -22.00
C ALA A 359 4.34 3.14 -21.66
N LEU A 360 3.52 2.15 -21.32
CA LEU A 360 2.10 2.33 -21.02
C LEU A 360 1.79 2.80 -19.59
N VAL A 361 2.77 2.83 -18.67
CA VAL A 361 2.54 3.13 -17.24
C VAL A 361 1.65 4.36 -16.99
N PRO A 362 1.86 5.53 -17.63
CA PRO A 362 1.01 6.71 -17.39
C PRO A 362 -0.47 6.55 -17.78
N ARG A 363 -0.80 5.48 -18.52
CA ARG A 363 -2.15 5.17 -19.03
C ARG A 363 -2.83 4.05 -18.26
N LEU A 364 -2.06 3.29 -17.49
CA LEU A 364 -2.56 2.18 -16.71
C LEU A 364 -3.22 2.71 -15.44
N GLN A 365 -4.36 2.14 -15.09
CA GLN A 365 -4.97 2.37 -13.79
C GLN A 365 -4.07 1.83 -12.67
N PHE A 366 -4.14 2.39 -11.46
CA PHE A 366 -3.26 1.99 -10.35
C PHE A 366 -3.34 0.49 -10.01
N ASN A 367 -4.51 -0.13 -10.17
CA ASN A 367 -4.68 -1.57 -9.99
C ASN A 367 -3.95 -2.38 -11.08
N GLU A 368 -3.94 -1.91 -12.32
CA GLU A 368 -3.20 -2.54 -13.43
C GLU A 368 -1.69 -2.38 -13.24
N GLN A 369 -1.24 -1.22 -12.76
CA GLN A 369 0.16 -0.98 -12.41
C GLN A 369 0.68 -2.00 -11.38
N LEU A 370 -0.09 -2.25 -10.31
CA LEU A 370 0.23 -3.30 -9.33
C LEU A 370 0.22 -4.71 -9.96
N ARG A 371 -0.79 -5.03 -10.76
CA ARG A 371 -0.90 -6.35 -11.43
C ARG A 371 0.29 -6.62 -12.34
N TYR A 372 0.72 -5.62 -13.09
CA TYR A 372 1.80 -5.74 -14.06
C TYR A 372 3.18 -5.42 -13.47
N ARG A 373 3.24 -5.11 -12.16
CA ARG A 373 4.46 -4.82 -11.42
C ARG A 373 5.29 -3.72 -12.09
N THR A 374 4.63 -2.63 -12.48
CA THR A 374 5.17 -1.64 -13.43
C THR A 374 6.37 -0.85 -12.96
N ILE A 375 6.68 -0.84 -11.66
CA ILE A 375 7.87 -0.16 -11.09
C ILE A 375 9.11 -1.07 -11.05
N THR A 376 8.94 -2.38 -11.22
CA THR A 376 10.07 -3.32 -11.23
C THR A 376 10.87 -3.20 -12.51
N ALA A 377 12.14 -3.64 -12.48
CA ALA A 377 13.00 -3.66 -13.66
C ALA A 377 12.47 -4.52 -14.83
N ALA A 378 11.54 -5.44 -14.57
CA ALA A 378 10.92 -6.30 -15.58
C ALA A 378 9.39 -6.36 -15.43
N PRO A 379 8.65 -5.27 -15.77
CA PRO A 379 7.19 -5.30 -15.78
C PRO A 379 6.68 -6.42 -16.69
N SER A 380 5.67 -7.15 -16.22
CA SER A 380 5.14 -8.29 -16.96
C SER A 380 3.67 -8.50 -16.67
N LYS A 381 2.94 -9.02 -17.65
CA LYS A 381 1.57 -9.49 -17.41
C LYS A 381 1.61 -10.72 -16.50
N PRO A 382 0.70 -10.85 -15.53
CA PRO A 382 0.73 -11.92 -14.55
C PRO A 382 0.65 -13.30 -15.21
N ALA A 383 1.70 -14.10 -14.98
CA ALA A 383 1.76 -15.50 -15.36
C ALA A 383 1.04 -16.42 -14.36
N THR A 384 0.87 -15.99 -13.10
CA THR A 384 0.35 -16.83 -12.02
C THR A 384 -1.05 -17.35 -12.30
N GLY A 385 -1.22 -18.66 -12.21
CA GLY A 385 -2.52 -19.30 -12.09
C GLY A 385 -3.15 -19.07 -10.71
N VAL A 386 -4.46 -19.32 -10.62
CA VAL A 386 -5.33 -19.20 -9.44
C VAL A 386 -4.72 -19.78 -8.15
N SER A 387 -3.87 -20.81 -8.27
CA SER A 387 -3.21 -21.55 -7.18
C SER A 387 -2.19 -20.73 -6.38
N ALA A 388 -1.34 -19.90 -7.01
CA ALA A 388 -0.32 -19.13 -6.29
C ALA A 388 -0.95 -18.06 -5.39
N ALA A 389 -1.93 -17.34 -5.93
CA ALA A 389 -2.68 -16.34 -5.17
C ALA A 389 -3.52 -16.96 -4.04
N ALA A 390 -3.97 -18.21 -4.18
CA ALA A 390 -4.64 -18.94 -3.10
C ALA A 390 -3.68 -19.27 -1.95
N ARG A 391 -2.43 -19.69 -2.24
CA ARG A 391 -1.40 -19.88 -1.19
C ARG A 391 -1.10 -18.57 -0.48
N ARG A 392 -0.93 -17.48 -1.23
CA ARG A 392 -0.67 -16.15 -0.67
C ARG A 392 -1.79 -15.66 0.24
N ALA A 393 -3.05 -15.91 -0.12
CA ALA A 393 -4.21 -15.52 0.69
C ALA A 393 -4.22 -16.14 2.10
N ARG A 394 -3.60 -17.32 2.28
CA ARG A 394 -3.44 -17.96 3.61
C ARG A 394 -2.46 -17.19 4.51
N LYS A 395 -1.48 -16.52 3.91
CA LYS A 395 -0.42 -15.76 4.60
C LYS A 395 -0.79 -14.30 4.88
N ILE A 396 -1.87 -13.79 4.27
CA ILE A 396 -2.28 -12.39 4.38
C ILE A 396 -3.48 -12.23 5.34
N PRO A 397 -3.40 -11.39 6.38
CA PRO A 397 -4.53 -11.07 7.27
C PRO A 397 -5.60 -10.24 6.56
N THR A 398 -6.84 -10.23 7.05
CA THR A 398 -7.89 -9.39 6.44
C THR A 398 -7.61 -7.93 6.71
N LEU A 399 -7.20 -7.61 7.94
CA LEU A 399 -6.65 -6.31 8.28
C LEU A 399 -5.12 -6.35 8.16
N ALA A 400 -4.55 -5.61 7.21
CA ALA A 400 -3.11 -5.49 7.04
C ALA A 400 -2.37 -5.21 8.37
N TRP A 401 -1.14 -5.71 8.46
CA TRP A 401 -0.31 -5.62 9.66
C TRP A 401 -0.21 -4.19 10.19
N PRO A 402 -0.53 -3.95 11.48
CA PRO A 402 -0.62 -2.62 12.07
C PRO A 402 0.58 -1.70 11.79
N TRP A 403 1.80 -2.19 12.02
CA TRP A 403 3.02 -1.40 11.79
C TRP A 403 3.19 -1.01 10.31
N TRP A 404 2.93 -1.95 9.40
CA TRP A 404 3.12 -1.77 7.97
C TRP A 404 2.13 -0.82 7.32
N TRP A 405 0.85 -0.93 7.64
CA TRP A 405 -0.14 -0.03 7.04
C TRP A 405 0.09 1.41 7.50
N LEU A 406 0.58 1.62 8.73
CA LEU A 406 0.89 2.96 9.25
C LEU A 406 1.98 3.66 8.43
N ARG A 407 2.94 2.89 7.89
CA ARG A 407 3.98 3.41 6.99
C ARG A 407 3.42 3.75 5.60
N ILE A 408 2.51 2.93 5.09
CA ILE A 408 2.00 3.05 3.69
C ILE A 408 0.85 4.06 3.57
N ALA A 409 -0.04 4.14 4.56
CA ALA A 409 -1.24 4.94 4.45
C ALA A 409 -0.96 6.43 4.75
N PRO A 410 -1.48 7.36 3.92
CA PRO A 410 -1.38 8.79 4.20
C PRO A 410 -2.20 9.17 5.44
N SER A 411 -1.78 10.25 6.10
CA SER A 411 -2.41 10.77 7.33
C SER A 411 -3.83 11.31 7.15
N GLN A 412 -4.24 11.66 5.93
CA GLN A 412 -5.57 12.16 5.58
C GLN A 412 -6.28 11.25 4.56
N GLY A 413 -7.61 11.17 4.62
CA GLY A 413 -8.44 10.45 3.65
C GLY A 413 -8.46 8.91 3.79
N ALA A 414 -7.63 8.34 4.66
CA ALA A 414 -7.60 6.91 4.94
C ALA A 414 -8.48 6.55 6.15
N HIS A 415 -9.54 5.77 5.92
CA HIS A 415 -10.30 5.14 7.01
C HIS A 415 -9.54 3.88 7.43
N ASP A 416 -8.99 3.87 8.65
CA ASP A 416 -8.11 2.82 9.22
C ASP A 416 -8.52 1.39 8.80
N VAL A 417 -9.75 0.99 9.12
CA VAL A 417 -10.28 -0.37 8.84
C VAL A 417 -10.47 -0.64 7.34
N ILE A 418 -10.91 0.35 6.55
CA ILE A 418 -11.15 0.17 5.11
C ILE A 418 -9.81 0.10 4.36
N MET A 419 -8.88 1.00 4.69
CA MET A 419 -7.55 1.04 4.09
C MET A 419 -6.78 -0.25 4.38
N ARG A 420 -6.79 -0.74 5.63
CA ARG A 420 -6.13 -1.99 6.00
C ARG A 420 -6.66 -3.20 5.24
N GLN A 421 -7.97 -3.30 5.04
CA GLN A 421 -8.57 -4.36 4.22
C GLN A 421 -8.22 -4.21 2.75
N ALA A 422 -8.28 -2.99 2.23
CA ALA A 422 -7.92 -2.70 0.85
C ALA A 422 -6.45 -3.03 0.56
N LEU A 423 -5.51 -2.70 1.46
CA LEU A 423 -4.10 -3.04 1.35
C LEU A 423 -3.86 -4.55 1.29
N SER A 424 -4.52 -5.33 2.17
CA SER A 424 -4.47 -6.79 2.09
C SER A 424 -5.00 -7.31 0.75
N GLY A 425 -6.09 -6.73 0.23
CA GLY A 425 -6.60 -7.03 -1.10
C GLY A 425 -5.62 -6.68 -2.23
N MET A 426 -4.95 -5.54 -2.14
CA MET A 426 -3.94 -5.10 -3.11
C MET A 426 -2.74 -6.06 -3.17
N LEU A 427 -2.28 -6.60 -2.04
CA LEU A 427 -1.22 -7.62 -2.00
C LEU A 427 -1.60 -8.91 -2.78
N LEU A 428 -2.89 -9.23 -2.88
CA LEU A 428 -3.37 -10.33 -3.72
C LEU A 428 -3.49 -9.97 -5.21
N LEU A 429 -3.57 -8.68 -5.54
CA LEU A 429 -3.58 -8.22 -6.94
C LEU A 429 -2.19 -8.22 -7.57
N VAL A 430 -1.15 -7.95 -6.78
CA VAL A 430 0.23 -7.88 -7.27
C VAL A 430 0.61 -9.16 -7.98
N GLY A 431 0.95 -9.04 -9.27
CA GLY A 431 1.35 -10.17 -10.10
C GLY A 431 0.25 -11.23 -10.32
N SER A 432 -1.04 -10.93 -10.10
CA SER A 432 -2.13 -11.91 -10.22
C SER A 432 -3.23 -11.52 -11.23
N ARG A 433 -3.96 -12.53 -11.71
CA ARG A 433 -5.15 -12.37 -12.58
C ARG A 433 -6.46 -12.23 -11.82
N LEU A 434 -6.44 -12.29 -10.48
CA LEU A 434 -7.66 -12.23 -9.66
C LEU A 434 -8.34 -10.89 -9.81
N ASP A 435 -9.65 -10.83 -9.98
CA ASP A 435 -10.33 -9.54 -9.86
C ASP A 435 -10.33 -9.03 -8.40
N ALA A 436 -10.70 -7.77 -8.23
CA ALA A 436 -10.76 -7.12 -6.93
C ALA A 436 -11.72 -7.80 -5.94
N ARG A 437 -12.86 -8.27 -6.44
CA ARG A 437 -13.90 -8.91 -5.63
C ARG A 437 -13.43 -10.27 -5.15
N GLU A 438 -12.80 -11.05 -6.03
CA GLU A 438 -12.23 -12.35 -5.75
C GLU A 438 -11.09 -12.25 -4.73
N ALA A 439 -10.22 -11.25 -4.86
CA ALA A 439 -9.16 -10.98 -3.90
C ALA A 439 -9.72 -10.70 -2.48
N LEU A 440 -10.70 -9.81 -2.36
CA LEU A 440 -11.31 -9.47 -1.07
C LEU A 440 -12.09 -10.65 -0.48
N ALA A 441 -12.81 -11.42 -1.30
CA ALA A 441 -13.55 -12.60 -0.87
C ALA A 441 -12.63 -13.68 -0.28
N ARG A 442 -11.46 -13.92 -0.87
CA ARG A 442 -10.45 -14.86 -0.35
C ARG A 442 -9.90 -14.46 1.02
N LEU A 443 -9.93 -13.17 1.32
CA LEU A 443 -9.51 -12.62 2.61
C LEU A 443 -10.68 -12.54 3.61
N GLY A 444 -11.89 -12.97 3.26
CA GLY A 444 -13.05 -12.82 4.15
C GLY A 444 -13.42 -11.36 4.44
N SER A 445 -13.07 -10.44 3.53
CA SER A 445 -13.44 -9.02 3.63
C SER A 445 -14.83 -8.80 3.04
N GLU A 446 -15.66 -8.02 3.73
CA GLU A 446 -16.99 -7.61 3.26
C GLU A 446 -16.94 -6.39 2.31
N LEU A 447 -15.75 -5.80 2.11
CA LEU A 447 -15.60 -4.69 1.16
C LEU A 447 -15.88 -5.12 -0.29
N ASN A 448 -16.47 -4.19 -1.04
CA ASN A 448 -16.66 -4.33 -2.48
C ASN A 448 -15.50 -3.69 -3.29
N HIS A 449 -15.52 -3.91 -4.60
CA HIS A 449 -14.52 -3.37 -5.53
C HIS A 449 -14.34 -1.85 -5.42
N SER A 450 -15.43 -1.08 -5.30
CA SER A 450 -15.40 0.39 -5.26
C SER A 450 -14.63 0.92 -4.05
N HIS A 451 -14.70 0.26 -2.90
CA HIS A 451 -13.92 0.64 -1.72
C HIS A 451 -12.42 0.50 -1.96
N MET A 452 -12.00 -0.64 -2.53
CA MET A 452 -10.59 -0.87 -2.80
C MET A 452 -10.06 0.08 -3.88
N THR A 453 -10.83 0.32 -4.95
CA THR A 453 -10.48 1.30 -5.99
C THR A 453 -10.32 2.70 -5.41
N ARG A 454 -11.23 3.13 -4.52
CA ARG A 454 -11.12 4.42 -3.81
C ARG A 454 -9.83 4.52 -2.99
N MET A 455 -9.49 3.48 -2.23
CA MET A 455 -8.25 3.47 -1.43
C MET A 455 -7.00 3.44 -2.31
N LEU A 456 -7.03 2.71 -3.43
CA LEU A 456 -5.99 2.74 -4.46
C LEU A 456 -5.80 4.16 -5.02
N HIS A 457 -6.87 4.90 -5.29
CA HIS A 457 -6.77 6.30 -5.71
C HIS A 457 -6.17 7.20 -4.61
N VAL A 458 -6.55 7.00 -3.34
CA VAL A 458 -5.94 7.75 -2.21
C VAL A 458 -4.43 7.51 -2.15
N LEU A 459 -3.97 6.26 -2.30
CA LEU A 459 -2.55 5.92 -2.32
C LEU A 459 -1.86 6.47 -3.58
N GLY A 460 -2.49 6.34 -4.74
CA GLY A 460 -1.94 6.80 -6.03
C GLY A 460 -1.75 8.31 -6.12
N HIS A 461 -2.59 9.10 -5.44
CA HIS A 461 -2.50 10.57 -5.40
C HIS A 461 -1.72 11.10 -4.19
N SER A 462 -1.05 10.23 -3.42
CA SER A 462 -0.23 10.64 -2.26
C SER A 462 1.08 11.35 -2.63
N GLY A 463 1.45 11.35 -3.91
CA GLY A 463 2.78 11.80 -4.38
C GLY A 463 3.90 10.78 -4.17
N ARG A 464 3.63 9.64 -3.51
CA ARG A 464 4.61 8.58 -3.17
C ARG A 464 4.25 7.23 -3.78
N TRP A 465 3.49 7.21 -4.87
CA TRP A 465 2.92 5.99 -5.44
C TRP A 465 3.98 4.95 -5.83
N ASP A 466 5.11 5.36 -6.41
CA ASP A 466 6.18 4.43 -6.81
C ASP A 466 6.78 3.69 -5.60
N ALA A 467 7.01 4.40 -4.48
CA ALA A 467 7.48 3.80 -3.24
C ALA A 467 6.44 2.84 -2.63
N ILE A 468 5.15 3.17 -2.73
CA ILE A 468 4.06 2.30 -2.27
C ILE A 468 3.95 1.04 -3.12
N GLN A 469 4.04 1.16 -4.46
CA GLN A 469 4.06 0.01 -5.36
C GLN A 469 5.22 -0.91 -5.02
N GLU A 470 6.42 -0.36 -4.88
CA GLU A 470 7.63 -1.11 -4.54
C GLU A 470 7.47 -1.83 -3.19
N ALA A 471 6.93 -1.16 -2.17
CA ALA A 471 6.64 -1.78 -0.88
C ALA A 471 5.70 -2.99 -1.01
N LEU A 472 4.57 -2.83 -1.73
CA LEU A 472 3.60 -3.91 -1.93
C LEU A 472 4.19 -5.07 -2.72
N ILE A 473 5.08 -4.80 -3.67
CA ILE A 473 5.77 -5.81 -4.47
C ILE A 473 6.78 -6.58 -3.63
N ARG A 474 7.64 -5.90 -2.84
CA ARG A 474 8.59 -6.55 -1.92
C ARG A 474 7.90 -7.46 -0.92
N VAL A 475 6.78 -7.01 -0.34
CA VAL A 475 5.96 -7.86 0.55
C VAL A 475 5.42 -9.07 -0.18
N THR A 476 4.93 -8.87 -1.39
CA THR A 476 4.38 -9.95 -2.20
C THR A 476 5.43 -11.00 -2.51
N ASP A 477 6.61 -10.58 -2.95
CA ASP A 477 7.74 -11.48 -3.23
C ASP A 477 8.19 -12.22 -1.96
N TYR A 478 8.26 -11.53 -0.81
CA TYR A 478 8.58 -12.15 0.47
C TYR A 478 7.57 -13.24 0.88
N LEU A 479 6.27 -12.96 0.76
CA LEU A 479 5.20 -13.90 1.09
C LEU A 479 5.15 -15.11 0.14
N ASP A 480 5.51 -14.91 -1.12
CA ASP A 480 5.58 -16.00 -2.10
C ASP A 480 6.82 -16.89 -1.87
N ALA A 481 7.95 -16.31 -1.41
CA ALA A 481 9.20 -17.01 -1.16
C ALA A 481 9.31 -17.66 0.23
N THR A 482 8.60 -17.12 1.24
CA THR A 482 8.78 -17.48 2.66
C THR A 482 7.47 -17.93 3.29
N ASP A 483 7.50 -18.96 4.13
CA ASP A 483 6.34 -19.35 4.93
C ASP A 483 6.16 -18.44 6.15
N THR A 484 4.90 -18.22 6.54
CA THR A 484 4.53 -17.34 7.65
C THR A 484 4.08 -18.20 8.84
N PRO A 485 4.38 -17.80 10.08
CA PRO A 485 4.07 -18.61 11.26
C PRO A 485 2.57 -18.66 11.60
N ILE A 486 1.75 -17.80 10.99
CA ILE A 486 0.29 -17.80 11.16
C ILE A 486 -0.38 -18.17 9.83
N ASP A 487 -1.29 -19.15 9.85
CA ASP A 487 -2.26 -19.34 8.76
C ASP A 487 -3.50 -18.49 9.03
N TYR A 488 -3.56 -17.31 8.41
CA TYR A 488 -4.69 -16.39 8.56
C TYR A 488 -5.98 -16.93 7.96
N HIS A 489 -5.91 -17.78 6.94
CA HIS A 489 -7.11 -18.42 6.40
C HIS A 489 -7.75 -19.35 7.44
N ARG A 490 -6.95 -20.05 8.24
CA ARG A 490 -7.42 -20.83 9.39
C ARG A 490 -7.90 -19.93 10.54
N ARG A 491 -7.12 -18.93 10.96
CA ARG A 491 -7.49 -18.00 12.06
C ARG A 491 -8.86 -17.34 11.87
N ARG A 492 -9.22 -16.99 10.64
CA ARG A 492 -10.48 -16.32 10.30
C ARG A 492 -11.72 -17.21 10.41
N ARG A 493 -11.54 -18.53 10.53
CA ARG A 493 -12.64 -19.51 10.63
C ARG A 493 -12.79 -20.12 12.02
N LEU A 494 -11.99 -19.70 13.00
CA LEU A 494 -12.16 -20.13 14.38
C LEU A 494 -13.43 -19.55 15.00
N ASP A 495 -13.99 -20.26 15.96
CA ASP A 495 -15.11 -19.77 16.76
C ASP A 495 -14.60 -18.96 17.95
N TYR A 496 -14.75 -17.64 17.89
CA TYR A 496 -14.31 -16.71 18.94
C TYR A 496 -15.39 -16.42 20.00
N ARG A 497 -16.59 -17.02 19.92
CA ARG A 497 -17.64 -16.84 20.94
C ARG A 497 -17.18 -17.22 22.36
N PRO A 498 -16.40 -18.29 22.60
CA PRO A 498 -15.93 -18.64 23.94
C PRO A 498 -14.68 -17.84 24.37
N LEU A 499 -14.22 -16.88 23.58
CA LEU A 499 -13.06 -16.04 23.93
C LEU A 499 -13.43 -15.11 25.10
N LEU A 500 -12.65 -15.17 26.19
CA LEU A 500 -12.80 -14.33 27.39
C LEU A 500 -14.23 -14.34 27.97
N PRO A 501 -14.65 -15.41 28.67
CA PRO A 501 -15.92 -15.43 29.41
C PRO A 501 -16.00 -14.31 30.46
N ASP A 502 -17.22 -13.87 30.78
CA ASP A 502 -17.45 -12.75 31.72
C ASP A 502 -16.85 -13.02 33.12
N GLU A 503 -16.91 -14.26 33.59
CA GLU A 503 -16.29 -14.68 34.86
C GLU A 503 -14.77 -14.50 34.86
N GLN A 504 -14.13 -14.86 33.74
CA GLN A 504 -12.68 -14.71 33.57
C GLN A 504 -12.29 -13.23 33.48
N TRP A 505 -13.08 -12.40 32.79
CA TRP A 505 -12.89 -10.95 32.76
C TRP A 505 -12.97 -10.32 34.16
N LEU A 506 -14.00 -10.70 34.94
CA LEU A 506 -14.15 -10.23 36.32
C LEU A 506 -12.98 -10.67 37.20
N SER A 507 -12.47 -11.89 37.00
CA SER A 507 -11.29 -12.39 37.69
C SER A 507 -10.05 -11.55 37.36
N ILE A 508 -9.74 -11.32 36.08
CA ILE A 508 -8.61 -10.50 35.65
C ILE A 508 -8.71 -9.07 36.22
N CYS A 509 -9.89 -8.47 36.22
CA CYS A 509 -10.10 -7.14 36.78
C CYS A 509 -9.79 -7.07 38.28
N ARG A 510 -10.17 -8.10 39.06
CA ARG A 510 -9.80 -8.22 40.48
C ARG A 510 -8.30 -8.43 40.64
N THR A 511 -7.71 -9.28 39.81
CA THR A 511 -6.27 -9.61 39.86
C THR A 511 -5.41 -8.39 39.56
N VAL A 512 -5.74 -7.61 38.52
CA VAL A 512 -4.94 -6.47 38.02
C VAL A 512 -5.33 -5.13 38.67
N GLY A 513 -6.38 -5.10 39.50
CA GLY A 513 -6.80 -3.87 40.20
C GLY A 513 -7.51 -2.84 39.32
N ILE A 514 -8.19 -3.28 38.25
CA ILE A 514 -8.95 -2.42 37.34
C ILE A 514 -10.45 -2.56 37.62
N ALA A 515 -11.21 -1.47 37.51
CA ALA A 515 -12.66 -1.54 37.59
C ALA A 515 -13.25 -2.31 36.39
N ALA A 516 -13.95 -3.41 36.62
CA ALA A 516 -14.55 -4.23 35.56
C ALA A 516 -15.49 -3.45 34.64
N GLY A 517 -16.10 -2.37 35.14
CA GLY A 517 -17.02 -1.52 34.40
C GLY A 517 -18.37 -2.20 34.19
N GLN A 518 -19.20 -1.61 33.31
CA GLN A 518 -20.42 -2.24 32.82
C GLN A 518 -20.08 -3.36 31.82
N GLN A 519 -21.03 -4.26 31.54
CA GLN A 519 -20.85 -5.41 30.63
C GLN A 519 -20.27 -5.01 29.26
N ARG A 520 -20.61 -3.81 28.77
CA ARG A 520 -20.04 -3.21 27.55
C ARG A 520 -18.50 -3.17 27.51
N ARG A 521 -17.82 -3.08 28.66
CA ARG A 521 -16.35 -3.07 28.74
C ARG A 521 -15.77 -4.46 28.48
N ALA A 522 -16.39 -5.51 29.01
CA ALA A 522 -16.02 -6.90 28.74
C ALA A 522 -16.15 -7.21 27.25
N ASP A 523 -17.29 -6.82 26.65
CA ASP A 523 -17.54 -6.98 25.21
C ASP A 523 -16.47 -6.27 24.37
N THR A 524 -16.12 -5.03 24.74
CA THR A 524 -15.06 -4.27 24.04
C THR A 524 -13.73 -5.02 24.06
N VAL A 525 -13.29 -5.51 25.22
CA VAL A 525 -12.01 -6.23 25.34
C VAL A 525 -12.05 -7.54 24.56
N ARG A 526 -13.17 -8.27 24.62
CA ARG A 526 -13.40 -9.49 23.83
C ARG A 526 -13.32 -9.21 22.33
N THR A 527 -13.94 -8.13 21.85
CA THR A 527 -13.86 -7.71 20.45
C THR A 527 -12.44 -7.32 20.04
N VAL A 528 -11.70 -6.59 20.87
CA VAL A 528 -10.28 -6.26 20.61
C VAL A 528 -9.42 -7.51 20.50
N LEU A 529 -9.60 -8.48 21.42
CA LEU A 529 -8.87 -9.75 21.36
C LEU A 529 -9.24 -10.57 20.13
N ASN A 530 -10.53 -10.62 19.77
CA ASN A 530 -10.98 -11.29 18.55
C ASN A 530 -10.33 -10.65 17.32
N GLU A 531 -10.39 -9.33 17.16
CA GLU A 531 -9.75 -8.63 16.03
C GLU A 531 -8.24 -8.88 16.00
N ARG A 532 -7.56 -8.88 17.16
CA ARG A 532 -6.11 -9.15 17.24
C ARG A 532 -5.74 -10.57 16.80
N LEU A 533 -6.53 -11.58 17.16
CA LEU A 533 -6.23 -12.99 16.87
C LEU A 533 -6.69 -13.44 15.49
N SER A 534 -7.87 -12.99 15.05
CA SER A 534 -8.47 -13.33 13.76
C SER A 534 -7.95 -12.47 12.62
N ALA A 535 -7.48 -11.26 12.94
CA ALA A 535 -7.23 -10.18 12.00
C ALA A 535 -8.45 -9.81 11.14
N LEU A 536 -9.67 -10.08 11.62
CA LEU A 536 -10.93 -9.65 11.01
C LEU A 536 -11.41 -8.32 11.58
N PRO A 537 -12.04 -7.47 10.77
CA PRO A 537 -12.71 -6.28 11.28
C PRO A 537 -13.86 -6.65 12.22
N ALA A 538 -14.04 -5.86 13.28
CA ALA A 538 -15.19 -5.97 14.18
C ALA A 538 -16.51 -5.45 13.55
N THR A 539 -16.97 -6.04 12.44
CA THR A 539 -18.16 -5.58 11.68
C THR A 539 -19.46 -5.65 12.48
N HIS A 540 -19.60 -6.67 13.33
CA HIS A 540 -20.79 -6.84 14.19
C HIS A 540 -20.77 -5.99 15.47
N ALA A 541 -19.70 -5.21 15.71
CA ALA A 541 -19.62 -4.37 16.90
C ALA A 541 -20.49 -3.12 16.77
N THR A 542 -21.28 -2.84 17.81
CA THR A 542 -22.05 -1.59 17.90
C THR A 542 -21.13 -0.38 17.85
N GLU A 543 -21.64 0.77 17.41
CA GLU A 543 -20.86 2.02 17.37
C GLU A 543 -20.28 2.40 18.74
N ALA A 544 -21.04 2.16 19.81
CA ALA A 544 -20.57 2.36 21.18
C ALA A 544 -19.34 1.50 21.50
N VAL A 545 -19.34 0.21 21.12
CA VAL A 545 -18.20 -0.69 21.31
C VAL A 545 -17.01 -0.24 20.46
N ARG A 546 -17.21 0.09 19.18
CA ARG A 546 -16.14 0.61 18.30
C ARG A 546 -15.46 1.86 18.87
N ASN A 547 -16.25 2.79 19.41
CA ASN A 547 -15.72 3.98 20.08
C ASN A 547 -14.91 3.66 21.35
N GLN A 548 -15.23 2.57 22.06
CA GLN A 548 -14.45 2.11 23.20
C GLN A 548 -13.18 1.35 22.78
N MET A 549 -13.21 0.60 21.67
CA MET A 549 -12.02 -0.05 21.10
C MET A 549 -10.93 0.98 20.77
N ILE A 550 -11.30 2.12 20.18
CA ILE A 550 -10.35 3.22 19.87
C ILE A 550 -9.69 3.76 21.15
N LYS A 551 -10.42 3.78 22.26
CA LYS A 551 -9.93 4.27 23.56
C LYS A 551 -9.16 3.21 24.35
N PHE A 552 -9.33 1.93 24.04
CA PHE A 552 -8.74 0.80 24.76
C PHE A 552 -7.23 0.94 24.97
N PRO A 553 -6.41 1.20 23.93
CA PRO A 553 -4.96 1.33 24.11
C PRO A 553 -4.55 2.41 25.13
N ALA A 554 -5.31 3.50 25.21
CA ALA A 554 -5.00 4.60 26.13
C ALA A 554 -5.20 4.25 27.61
N TRP A 555 -6.08 3.30 27.93
CA TRP A 555 -6.32 2.89 29.33
C TRP A 555 -5.82 1.48 29.67
N GLN A 556 -5.36 0.70 28.69
CA GLN A 556 -4.67 -0.56 28.91
C GLN A 556 -3.41 -0.35 29.78
N THR A 557 -3.04 -1.39 30.52
CA THR A 557 -1.87 -1.44 31.39
C THR A 557 -1.01 -2.67 31.06
N PRO A 558 0.28 -2.69 31.44
CA PRO A 558 1.13 -3.84 31.22
C PRO A 558 0.55 -5.14 31.81
N ALA A 559 0.15 -5.12 33.09
CA ALA A 559 -0.45 -6.27 33.75
C ALA A 559 -1.77 -6.74 33.12
N LEU A 560 -2.59 -5.81 32.59
CA LEU A 560 -3.79 -6.18 31.84
C LEU A 560 -3.42 -6.82 30.51
N ALA A 561 -2.45 -6.27 29.78
CA ALA A 561 -1.99 -6.81 28.51
C ALA A 561 -1.46 -8.24 28.68
N GLU A 562 -0.62 -8.48 29.69
CA GLU A 562 -0.08 -9.81 30.01
C GLU A 562 -1.19 -10.82 30.34
N SER A 563 -2.16 -10.43 31.17
CA SER A 563 -3.32 -11.28 31.50
C SER A 563 -4.15 -11.62 30.26
N LEU A 564 -4.36 -10.66 29.36
CA LEU A 564 -5.10 -10.86 28.12
C LEU A 564 -4.32 -11.72 27.12
N ASP A 565 -2.99 -11.61 27.09
CA ASP A 565 -2.11 -12.46 26.28
C ASP A 565 -2.14 -13.91 26.75
N ALA A 566 -2.20 -14.15 28.08
CA ALA A 566 -2.39 -15.48 28.64
C ALA A 566 -3.76 -16.08 28.25
N VAL A 567 -4.83 -15.29 28.27
CA VAL A 567 -6.16 -15.74 27.80
C VAL A 567 -6.13 -16.09 26.32
N ALA A 568 -5.51 -15.23 25.51
CA ALA A 568 -5.38 -15.42 24.07
C ALA A 568 -4.55 -16.67 23.73
N ARG A 569 -3.47 -16.91 24.47
CA ARG A 569 -2.62 -18.10 24.34
C ARG A 569 -3.40 -19.37 24.65
N ALA A 570 -4.03 -19.43 25.83
CA ALA A 570 -4.85 -20.57 26.22
C ALA A 570 -6.00 -20.84 25.24
N PHE A 571 -6.56 -19.81 24.62
CA PHE A 571 -7.57 -19.97 23.57
C PHE A 571 -6.99 -20.64 22.32
N LEU A 572 -5.83 -20.20 21.82
CA LEU A 572 -5.19 -20.81 20.65
C LEU A 572 -4.75 -22.26 20.93
N ASP A 573 -4.24 -22.54 22.12
CA ASP A 573 -3.80 -23.89 22.51
C ASP A 573 -4.98 -24.87 22.49
N ARG A 574 -6.17 -24.46 22.99
CA ARG A 574 -7.40 -25.27 22.90
C ARG A 574 -7.88 -25.53 21.47
N HIS A 575 -7.49 -24.68 20.52
CA HIS A 575 -7.77 -24.86 19.10
C HIS A 575 -6.63 -25.56 18.33
N GLY A 576 -5.62 -26.10 19.04
CA GLY A 576 -4.51 -26.83 18.42
C GLY A 576 -3.51 -25.93 17.69
N LEU A 577 -3.35 -24.68 18.13
CA LEU A 577 -2.48 -23.66 17.51
C LEU A 577 -1.36 -23.19 18.44
N ALA A 578 -0.83 -24.09 19.27
CA ALA A 578 0.20 -23.77 20.26
C ALA A 578 1.48 -23.20 19.62
N ASP A 579 1.86 -23.70 18.44
CA ASP A 579 3.06 -23.28 17.72
C ASP A 579 2.90 -21.93 17.00
N GLU A 580 1.67 -21.42 16.86
CA GLU A 580 1.44 -20.12 16.23
C GLU A 580 1.61 -18.96 17.24
N PRO A 581 2.29 -17.86 16.89
CA PRO A 581 2.33 -16.68 17.75
C PRO A 581 0.96 -16.00 17.84
N LEU A 582 0.73 -15.18 18.89
CA LEU A 582 -0.55 -14.48 19.07
C LEU A 582 -0.80 -13.52 17.89
N THR A 583 0.25 -12.79 17.56
CA THR A 583 0.34 -11.84 16.46
C THR A 583 1.68 -12.04 15.77
N TRP A 584 1.71 -11.82 14.47
CA TRP A 584 2.94 -11.81 13.68
C TRP A 584 2.95 -10.56 12.81
N GLN A 585 4.13 -10.03 12.50
CA GLN A 585 4.32 -8.90 11.60
C GLN A 585 5.43 -9.19 10.59
N LEU A 586 5.33 -8.57 9.43
CA LEU A 586 6.34 -8.63 8.39
C LEU A 586 7.65 -7.96 8.85
N PRO A 587 8.81 -8.44 8.38
CA PRO A 587 10.11 -7.80 8.62
C PRO A 587 10.12 -6.32 8.19
N ALA A 588 10.63 -5.43 9.05
CA ALA A 588 10.61 -3.97 8.79
C ALA A 588 11.57 -3.56 7.65
N ASP A 589 12.62 -4.34 7.43
CA ASP A 589 13.69 -4.11 6.46
C ASP A 589 13.21 -4.11 5.00
N LEU A 590 12.10 -4.77 4.69
CA LEU A 590 11.48 -4.72 3.36
C LEU A 590 11.07 -3.28 2.97
N LEU A 591 10.84 -2.39 3.94
CA LEU A 591 10.54 -0.97 3.70
C LEU A 591 11.78 -0.07 3.65
N ASN A 592 12.99 -0.60 3.89
CA ASN A 592 14.19 0.20 3.92
C ASN A 592 14.44 0.90 2.57
N GLY A 593 14.82 2.18 2.65
CA GLY A 593 15.09 3.03 1.48
C GLY A 593 13.85 3.54 0.74
N LEU A 594 12.64 3.27 1.23
CA LEU A 594 11.39 3.74 0.61
C LEU A 594 10.88 5.02 1.28
N ASP A 595 10.55 6.01 0.46
CA ASP A 595 9.95 7.28 0.88
C ASP A 595 8.42 7.15 0.91
N LEU A 596 7.89 6.70 2.05
CA LEU A 596 6.47 6.37 2.25
C LEU A 596 5.73 7.52 2.98
N PRO A 597 4.41 7.68 2.75
CA PRO A 597 3.68 8.85 3.24
C PRO A 597 3.30 8.80 4.72
N GLY A 598 3.35 7.63 5.36
CA GLY A 598 2.90 7.41 6.72
C GLY A 598 4.04 7.50 7.76
N PRO A 599 3.72 7.84 9.03
CA PRO A 599 4.73 8.02 10.08
C PRO A 599 5.38 6.69 10.47
N ASP A 600 6.64 6.75 10.92
CA ASP A 600 7.33 5.61 11.50
C ASP A 600 6.97 5.44 12.99
N PRO A 601 6.24 4.38 13.39
CA PRO A 601 5.85 4.20 14.78
C PRO A 601 7.04 4.03 15.73
N ASP A 602 8.18 3.53 15.23
CA ASP A 602 9.36 3.22 16.06
C ASP A 602 10.12 4.50 16.46
N THR A 603 9.81 5.64 15.84
CA THR A 603 10.34 6.96 16.22
C THR A 603 9.67 7.57 17.45
N ILE A 604 8.54 7.00 17.90
CA ILE A 604 7.79 7.51 19.03
C ILE A 604 8.39 6.93 20.32
N ASP A 605 8.98 7.77 21.17
CA ASP A 605 9.44 7.35 22.49
C ASP A 605 8.26 6.92 23.39
N PRO A 606 8.19 5.63 23.81
CA PRO A 606 7.15 5.16 24.70
C PRO A 606 7.11 5.91 26.03
N ALA A 607 8.26 6.33 26.58
CA ALA A 607 8.32 7.00 27.88
C ALA A 607 7.67 8.39 27.82
N ALA A 608 8.01 9.20 26.82
CA ALA A 608 7.34 10.48 26.56
C ALA A 608 5.84 10.30 26.34
N LEU A 609 5.43 9.31 25.54
CA LEU A 609 4.02 9.02 25.28
C LEU A 609 3.26 8.64 26.56
N HIS A 610 3.86 7.84 27.45
CA HIS A 610 3.26 7.46 28.73
C HIS A 610 3.02 8.67 29.62
N GLN A 611 3.94 9.64 29.65
CA GLN A 611 3.79 10.88 30.43
C GLN A 611 2.58 11.70 29.97
N ILE A 612 2.40 11.85 28.66
CA ILE A 612 1.28 12.61 28.06
C ILE A 612 -0.06 11.90 28.37
N ILE A 613 -0.13 10.59 28.15
CA ILE A 613 -1.34 9.79 28.33
C ILE A 613 -1.75 9.68 29.80
N ARG A 614 -0.79 9.64 30.73
CA ARG A 614 -1.04 9.61 32.18
C ARG A 614 -1.10 11.02 32.80
N GLY A 615 -0.83 12.06 32.01
CA GLY A 615 -0.88 13.47 32.36
C GLY A 615 -2.27 14.10 32.26
N ARG A 616 -2.32 15.40 31.90
CA ARG A 616 -3.55 16.20 31.84
C ARG A 616 -4.38 15.93 30.57
N THR A 617 -3.75 15.64 29.45
CA THR A 617 -4.36 15.59 28.11
C THR A 617 -5.08 14.27 27.81
N ARG A 618 -4.72 13.15 28.47
CA ARG A 618 -5.41 11.82 28.52
C ARG A 618 -6.02 11.27 27.21
N SER A 619 -5.62 11.77 26.05
CA SER A 619 -6.25 11.49 24.75
C SER A 619 -5.19 11.19 23.70
N SER A 620 -5.38 10.12 22.93
CA SER A 620 -4.48 9.74 21.83
C SER A 620 -4.38 10.82 20.75
N THR A 621 -5.43 11.62 20.54
CA THR A 621 -5.42 12.72 19.56
C THR A 621 -4.53 13.87 20.02
N ALA A 622 -4.61 14.23 21.30
CA ALA A 622 -3.76 15.28 21.86
C ALA A 622 -2.29 14.83 21.88
N ALA A 623 -2.03 13.57 22.27
CA ALA A 623 -0.69 13.00 22.23
C ALA A 623 -0.11 12.96 20.81
N ALA A 624 -0.93 12.66 19.79
CA ALA A 624 -0.50 12.69 18.41
C ALA A 624 -0.10 14.09 17.92
N GLN A 625 -0.84 15.14 18.33
CA GLN A 625 -0.49 16.53 18.02
C GLN A 625 0.81 16.95 18.68
N GLU A 626 1.00 16.61 19.95
CA GLU A 626 2.20 16.95 20.73
C GLU A 626 3.46 16.24 20.19
N LEU A 627 3.32 14.98 19.78
CA LEU A 627 4.42 14.16 19.24
C LEU A 627 4.54 14.26 17.71
N SER A 628 3.85 15.21 17.07
CA SER A 628 3.88 15.43 15.61
C SER A 628 3.66 14.15 14.78
N THR A 629 2.71 13.32 15.19
CA THR A 629 2.41 12.01 14.58
C THR A 629 0.89 11.83 14.38
N THR A 630 0.45 10.63 14.03
CA THR A 630 -0.99 10.32 13.85
C THR A 630 -1.59 9.64 15.09
N PRO A 631 -2.90 9.85 15.36
CA PRO A 631 -3.58 9.13 16.44
C PRO A 631 -3.52 7.60 16.31
N ALA A 632 -3.39 7.08 15.09
CA ALA A 632 -3.27 5.66 14.83
C ALA A 632 -1.89 5.12 15.24
N ALA A 633 -0.81 5.84 14.96
CA ALA A 633 0.53 5.48 15.42
C ALA A 633 0.61 5.49 16.96
N VAL A 634 0.05 6.51 17.62
CA VAL A 634 -0.05 6.55 19.09
C VAL A 634 -0.80 5.33 19.65
N ARG A 635 -1.95 4.97 19.06
CA ARG A 635 -2.71 3.78 19.48
C ARG A 635 -1.91 2.49 19.28
N PHE A 636 -1.17 2.38 18.17
CA PHE A 636 -0.31 1.23 17.90
C PHE A 636 0.80 1.09 18.95
N VAL A 637 1.52 2.17 19.27
CA VAL A 637 2.57 2.15 20.28
C VAL A 637 2.00 1.82 21.66
N LEU A 638 0.84 2.39 22.04
CA LEU A 638 0.19 2.05 23.31
C LEU A 638 -0.31 0.61 23.40
N ALA A 639 -0.68 -0.01 22.28
CA ALA A 639 -1.09 -1.42 22.26
C ALA A 639 0.10 -2.37 22.47
N HIS A 640 1.31 -1.99 22.02
CA HIS A 640 2.54 -2.79 22.17
C HIS A 640 3.32 -2.45 23.44
N HIS A 641 3.26 -1.19 23.88
CA HIS A 641 3.89 -0.66 25.08
C HIS A 641 2.83 0.05 25.96
N PRO A 642 1.96 -0.69 26.66
CA PRO A 642 0.91 -0.11 27.47
C PRO A 642 1.47 0.77 28.59
N ALA A 643 0.86 1.95 28.78
CA ALA A 643 1.32 2.88 29.81
C ALA A 643 1.02 2.33 31.23
N PRO A 644 1.99 2.30 32.16
CA PRO A 644 1.74 1.86 33.53
C PRO A 644 0.72 2.76 34.23
N LEU A 645 -0.03 2.21 35.19
CA LEU A 645 -0.96 2.99 36.01
C LEU A 645 -0.20 3.85 37.01
N ARG A 646 -0.68 5.08 37.23
CA ARG A 646 -0.33 5.83 38.45
C ARG A 646 -1.21 5.32 39.59
N GLU A 647 -0.60 4.62 40.55
CA GLU A 647 -1.28 3.96 41.66
C GLU A 647 -1.96 4.94 42.63
N ARG A 648 -1.37 6.14 42.76
CA ARG A 648 -1.77 7.16 43.72
C ARG A 648 -2.12 8.47 43.00
N THR A 649 -3.25 9.06 43.33
CA THR A 649 -3.62 10.42 42.90
C THR A 649 -3.60 11.37 44.09
N ASP A 650 -3.68 12.68 43.84
CA ASP A 650 -3.81 13.71 44.89
C ASP A 650 -5.07 13.50 45.78
N GLN A 651 -6.01 12.65 45.35
CA GLN A 651 -7.26 12.30 46.06
C GLN A 651 -7.24 10.91 46.71
N GLY A 652 -6.11 10.19 46.69
CA GLY A 652 -5.93 8.87 47.33
C GLY A 652 -5.75 7.70 46.36
N TRP A 653 -5.98 6.48 46.85
CA TRP A 653 -5.93 5.26 46.04
C TRP A 653 -7.08 5.22 45.04
N ARG A 654 -6.79 4.80 43.79
CA ARG A 654 -7.85 4.51 42.82
C ARG A 654 -8.68 3.27 43.23
N PRO A 655 -9.94 3.13 42.76
CA PRO A 655 -10.74 1.93 43.00
C PRO A 655 -9.99 0.66 42.58
N ASN A 656 -9.99 -0.38 43.42
CA ASN A 656 -9.26 -1.66 43.28
C ASN A 656 -7.71 -1.59 43.30
N ALA A 657 -7.09 -0.42 43.11
CA ALA A 657 -5.64 -0.27 43.19
C ALA A 657 -5.10 -0.51 44.63
N ALA A 658 -5.86 -0.09 45.65
CA ALA A 658 -5.49 -0.35 47.05
C ALA A 658 -5.46 -1.85 47.38
N LEU A 659 -6.40 -2.64 46.82
CA LEU A 659 -6.46 -4.09 47.04
C LEU A 659 -5.33 -4.81 46.31
N HIS A 660 -5.02 -4.40 45.07
CA HIS A 660 -3.86 -4.89 44.34
C HIS A 660 -2.55 -4.61 45.09
N HIS A 661 -2.36 -3.38 45.56
CA HIS A 661 -1.18 -3.03 46.37
C HIS A 661 -1.10 -3.86 47.65
N ALA A 662 -2.23 -4.06 48.34
CA ALA A 662 -2.28 -4.92 49.52
C ALA A 662 -1.91 -6.38 49.21
N ARG A 663 -2.32 -6.92 48.05
CA ARG A 663 -1.97 -8.28 47.60
C ARG A 663 -0.47 -8.43 47.31
N GLN A 664 0.17 -7.40 46.76
CA GLN A 664 1.62 -7.41 46.51
C GLN A 664 2.44 -7.19 47.79
N ALA A 665 1.93 -6.37 48.70
CA ALA A 665 2.63 -6.03 49.94
C ALA A 665 2.45 -7.06 51.06
N LEU A 666 1.43 -7.92 50.99
CA LEU A 666 1.12 -8.93 51.99
C LEU A 666 0.79 -10.26 51.30
N THR A 667 1.70 -11.22 51.45
CA THR A 667 1.45 -12.62 51.08
C THR A 667 0.43 -13.27 52.02
N HIS A 668 -0.10 -14.44 51.65
CA HIS A 668 -0.99 -15.22 52.51
C HIS A 668 -0.37 -15.49 53.88
N ASP A 669 0.90 -15.90 53.91
CA ASP A 669 1.59 -16.30 55.12
C ASP A 669 1.93 -15.09 55.99
N GLU A 670 2.32 -13.97 55.40
CA GLU A 670 2.54 -12.72 56.13
C GLU A 670 1.25 -12.17 56.72
N LEU A 671 0.14 -12.17 55.97
CA LEU A 671 -1.14 -11.69 56.49
C LEU A 671 -1.65 -12.60 57.60
N THR A 672 -1.51 -13.92 57.46
CA THR A 672 -1.80 -14.90 58.51
C THR A 672 -0.92 -14.70 59.73
N GLN A 673 0.38 -14.47 59.55
CA GLN A 673 1.30 -14.26 60.67
C GLN A 673 1.02 -12.94 61.39
N LEU A 674 0.78 -11.85 60.66
CA LEU A 674 0.44 -10.55 61.26
C LEU A 674 -0.91 -10.59 61.99
N TYR A 675 -1.93 -11.18 61.37
CA TYR A 675 -3.30 -11.14 61.88
C TYR A 675 -3.60 -12.23 62.92
N THR A 676 -3.10 -13.46 62.72
CA THR A 676 -3.41 -14.64 63.53
C THR A 676 -2.34 -14.92 64.58
N VAL A 677 -1.06 -14.78 64.25
CA VAL A 677 0.04 -15.11 65.19
C VAL A 677 0.45 -13.91 66.04
N GLN A 678 0.67 -12.75 65.41
CA GLN A 678 1.11 -11.52 66.07
C GLN A 678 -0.05 -10.65 66.58
N GLU A 679 -1.29 -11.13 66.41
CA GLU A 679 -2.53 -10.50 66.87
C GLU A 679 -2.79 -9.05 66.43
N HIS A 680 -2.10 -8.52 65.41
CA HIS A 680 -2.35 -7.16 64.91
C HIS A 680 -3.78 -6.97 64.39
N THR A 681 -4.34 -5.78 64.63
CA THR A 681 -5.68 -5.45 64.13
C THR A 681 -5.66 -5.17 62.62
N LEU A 682 -6.76 -5.44 61.90
CA LEU A 682 -6.87 -5.10 60.46
C LEU A 682 -6.58 -3.61 60.17
N LYS A 683 -6.79 -2.74 61.16
CA LYS A 683 -6.46 -1.31 61.08
C LYS A 683 -4.96 -1.07 61.15
N GLU A 684 -4.25 -1.71 62.08
CA GLU A 684 -2.79 -1.62 62.18
C GLU A 684 -2.10 -2.18 60.95
N ILE A 685 -2.56 -3.33 60.46
CA ILE A 685 -2.06 -3.95 59.22
C ILE A 685 -2.30 -3.01 58.04
N GLY A 686 -3.50 -2.45 57.91
CA GLY A 686 -3.81 -1.46 56.86
C GLY A 686 -2.94 -0.21 56.94
N SER A 687 -2.75 0.35 58.14
CA SER A 687 -1.88 1.52 58.35
C SER A 687 -0.42 1.24 58.02
N ARG A 688 0.08 0.02 58.31
CA ARG A 688 1.47 -0.38 58.02
C ARG A 688 1.79 -0.36 56.52
N ILE A 689 0.85 -0.77 55.68
CA ILE A 689 1.02 -0.80 54.22
C ILE A 689 0.27 0.35 53.50
N GLY A 690 -0.25 1.33 54.23
CA GLY A 690 -0.87 2.53 53.67
C GLY A 690 -2.23 2.33 52.98
N VAL A 691 -2.99 1.29 53.33
CA VAL A 691 -4.34 1.01 52.79
C VAL A 691 -5.42 1.01 53.87
N SER A 692 -6.69 1.15 53.48
CA SER A 692 -7.79 1.18 54.46
C SER A 692 -8.03 -0.20 55.10
N PRO A 693 -8.55 -0.27 56.34
CA PRO A 693 -8.85 -1.55 57.00
C PRO A 693 -9.82 -2.43 56.21
N ARG A 694 -10.77 -1.82 55.49
CA ARG A 694 -11.71 -2.52 54.60
C ARG A 694 -11.01 -3.29 53.47
N VAL A 695 -9.89 -2.77 52.97
CA VAL A 695 -9.12 -3.42 51.91
C VAL A 695 -8.46 -4.69 52.45
N ILE A 696 -7.91 -4.64 53.67
CA ILE A 696 -7.36 -5.82 54.36
C ILE A 696 -8.46 -6.83 54.66
N THR A 697 -9.67 -6.39 55.04
CA THR A 697 -10.84 -7.29 55.22
C THR A 697 -11.15 -8.07 53.94
N THR A 698 -11.17 -7.39 52.79
CA THR A 698 -11.40 -8.04 51.49
C THR A 698 -10.27 -9.01 51.14
N LEU A 699 -9.00 -8.63 51.39
CA LEU A 699 -7.84 -9.47 51.14
C LEU A 699 -7.84 -10.73 52.03
N ALA A 700 -8.20 -10.60 53.31
CA ALA A 700 -8.31 -11.73 54.23
C ALA A 700 -9.41 -12.71 53.80
N ALA A 701 -10.55 -12.21 53.31
CA ALA A 701 -11.60 -13.06 52.75
C ALA A 701 -11.13 -13.80 51.47
N GLU A 702 -10.32 -13.15 50.63
CA GLU A 702 -9.73 -13.76 49.43
C GLU A 702 -8.72 -14.85 49.75
N TYR A 703 -7.90 -14.63 50.78
CA TYR A 703 -6.93 -15.60 51.29
C TYR A 703 -7.56 -16.68 52.19
N ALA A 704 -8.88 -16.68 52.34
CA ALA A 704 -9.62 -17.59 53.24
C ALA A 704 -9.11 -17.56 54.70
N ILE A 705 -8.60 -16.42 55.15
CA ILE A 705 -8.14 -16.22 56.54
C ILE A 705 -9.38 -15.91 57.41
N PRO A 706 -9.71 -16.75 58.40
CA PRO A 706 -10.89 -16.55 59.24
C PRO A 706 -10.71 -15.29 60.10
N LEU A 707 -11.61 -14.31 59.93
CA LEU A 707 -11.59 -13.09 60.73
C LEU A 707 -11.99 -13.40 62.19
N ARG A 708 -11.22 -12.89 63.15
CA ARG A 708 -11.54 -12.95 64.59
C ARG A 708 -12.95 -12.38 64.79
N GLN A 709 -13.85 -13.20 65.31
CA GLN A 709 -15.23 -12.77 65.59
C GLN A 709 -15.20 -11.54 66.51
N PRO A 710 -16.11 -10.56 66.32
CA PRO A 710 -16.28 -9.51 67.31
C PRO A 710 -16.57 -10.19 68.64
N ARG A 711 -15.70 -9.92 69.64
CA ARG A 711 -15.77 -10.51 70.98
C ARG A 711 -17.22 -10.63 71.45
N GLN A 712 -17.60 -11.81 71.93
CA GLN A 712 -18.91 -12.12 72.49
C GLN A 712 -19.45 -10.96 73.35
N PRO A 713 -20.75 -10.65 73.29
CA PRO A 713 -21.37 -9.57 74.06
C PRO A 713 -21.27 -9.88 75.56
N GLY A 714 -20.18 -9.46 76.19
CA GLY A 714 -19.92 -9.80 77.60
C GLY A 714 -18.76 -9.06 78.27
N HIS A 715 -17.73 -8.58 77.55
CA HIS A 715 -16.62 -7.86 78.18
C HIS A 715 -16.71 -6.32 78.09
N ARG A 716 -17.22 -5.79 79.20
CA ARG A 716 -17.40 -4.42 79.70
C ARG A 716 -16.48 -3.31 79.16
N ARG A 717 -17.11 -2.32 78.52
CA ARG A 717 -17.06 -0.89 78.91
C ARG A 717 -18.49 -0.35 78.95
N THR A 718 -19.27 -0.74 79.95
CA THR A 718 -20.64 -0.22 80.14
C THR A 718 -20.92 -0.09 81.63
N VAL A 719 -21.09 1.16 82.08
CA VAL A 719 -21.67 1.52 83.37
C VAL A 719 -23.04 0.83 83.47
N HIS A 720 -23.27 0.11 84.57
CA HIS A 720 -24.58 -0.47 84.89
C HIS A 720 -25.50 0.67 85.35
N ILE A 721 -26.62 0.87 84.66
CA ILE A 721 -27.66 1.81 85.08
C ILE A 721 -28.85 0.96 85.46
N ASP A 722 -29.27 1.11 86.71
CA ASP A 722 -30.46 0.44 87.24
C ASP A 722 -31.71 0.89 86.45
N GLN A 723 -32.50 -0.08 86.03
CA GLN A 723 -33.71 0.12 85.23
C GLN A 723 -34.81 0.84 86.03
N ASP A 724 -34.95 0.53 87.31
CA ASP A 724 -35.98 1.12 88.18
C ASP A 724 -35.64 2.59 88.46
N TRP A 725 -34.34 2.88 88.67
CA TRP A 725 -33.84 4.26 88.77
C TRP A 725 -34.07 5.03 87.47
N LEU A 726 -33.81 4.42 86.31
CA LEU A 726 -33.98 5.08 85.02
C LEU A 726 -35.46 5.38 84.76
N TYR A 727 -36.38 4.48 85.11
CA TYR A 727 -37.82 4.70 85.02
C TYR A 727 -38.28 5.82 85.98
N GLU A 728 -37.86 5.78 87.23
CA GLU A 728 -38.20 6.81 88.22
C GLU A 728 -37.70 8.20 87.78
N GLN A 729 -36.46 8.31 87.31
CA GLN A 729 -35.88 9.62 86.98
C GLN A 729 -36.35 10.15 85.62
N TYR A 730 -36.46 9.27 84.61
CA TYR A 730 -36.83 9.67 83.24
C TYR A 730 -38.34 9.75 83.03
N ILE A 731 -39.15 8.87 83.63
CA ILE A 731 -40.62 8.86 83.48
C ILE A 731 -41.30 9.58 84.64
N VAL A 732 -41.04 9.19 85.90
CA VAL A 732 -41.77 9.71 87.07
C VAL A 732 -41.36 11.15 87.40
N LYS A 733 -40.06 11.43 87.53
CA LYS A 733 -39.51 12.77 87.88
C LYS A 733 -39.32 13.69 86.69
N GLN A 734 -39.65 13.23 85.49
CA GLN A 734 -39.59 13.97 84.24
C GLN A 734 -38.26 14.67 83.88
N ARG A 735 -37.13 14.16 84.36
CA ARG A 735 -35.80 14.76 84.09
C ARG A 735 -35.34 14.47 82.66
N SER A 736 -34.58 15.38 82.05
CA SER A 736 -34.16 15.22 80.65
C SER A 736 -33.09 14.14 80.49
N ALA A 737 -33.14 13.39 79.38
CA ALA A 737 -32.09 12.41 79.06
C ALA A 737 -30.69 13.05 78.95
N THR A 738 -30.62 14.35 78.66
CA THR A 738 -29.35 15.09 78.60
C THR A 738 -28.77 15.31 79.98
N ASP A 739 -29.59 15.72 80.95
CA ASP A 739 -29.15 15.98 82.32
C ASP A 739 -28.80 14.67 83.04
N LEU A 740 -29.59 13.62 82.83
CA LEU A 740 -29.30 12.29 83.38
C LEU A 740 -28.01 11.69 82.80
N ALA A 741 -27.71 11.96 81.51
CA ALA A 741 -26.47 11.53 80.89
C ALA A 741 -25.26 12.30 81.43
N ALA A 742 -25.41 13.60 81.67
CA ALA A 742 -24.38 14.44 82.30
C ALA A 742 -24.11 14.03 83.75
N GLU A 743 -25.16 13.79 84.55
CA GLU A 743 -25.06 13.35 85.96
C GLU A 743 -24.39 11.98 86.10
N ARG A 744 -24.65 11.06 85.16
CA ARG A 744 -24.04 9.72 85.16
C ARG A 744 -22.71 9.67 84.40
N HIS A 745 -22.19 10.80 83.94
CA HIS A 745 -20.96 10.92 83.15
C HIS A 745 -20.88 9.95 81.95
N ILE A 746 -22.01 9.76 81.24
CA ILE A 746 -22.09 8.91 80.06
C ILE A 746 -22.56 9.70 78.85
N ALA A 747 -22.21 9.25 77.64
CA ALA A 747 -22.70 9.88 76.43
C ALA A 747 -24.22 9.75 76.30
N LEU A 748 -24.91 10.82 75.89
CA LEU A 748 -26.37 10.86 75.67
C LEU A 748 -26.88 9.70 74.80
N ALA A 749 -26.12 9.33 73.76
CA ALA A 749 -26.46 8.20 72.89
C ALA A 749 -26.48 6.84 73.65
N THR A 750 -25.64 6.71 74.69
CA THR A 750 -25.58 5.52 75.54
C THR A 750 -26.79 5.45 76.48
N LEU A 751 -27.21 6.57 77.08
CA LEU A 751 -28.40 6.64 77.92
C LEU A 751 -29.68 6.38 77.10
N LEU A 752 -29.82 6.99 75.92
CA LEU A 752 -30.98 6.77 75.04
C LEU A 752 -31.07 5.32 74.56
N ARG A 753 -29.93 4.67 74.31
CA ARG A 753 -29.90 3.24 73.99
C ARG A 753 -30.39 2.40 75.17
N ARG A 754 -30.03 2.74 76.42
CA ARG A 754 -30.51 2.03 77.62
C ARG A 754 -32.00 2.21 77.86
N ILE A 755 -32.54 3.41 77.67
CA ILE A 755 -33.99 3.66 77.74
C ILE A 755 -34.73 2.72 76.77
N LYS A 756 -34.21 2.57 75.54
CA LYS A 756 -34.77 1.66 74.54
C LYS A 756 -34.59 0.17 74.88
N GLU A 757 -33.43 -0.23 75.38
CA GLU A 757 -33.13 -1.62 75.78
C GLU A 757 -33.94 -2.06 77.01
N SER A 758 -34.28 -1.14 77.91
CA SER A 758 -35.12 -1.38 79.09
C SER A 758 -36.63 -1.32 78.80
N GLY A 759 -37.04 -1.17 77.54
CA GLY A 759 -38.46 -1.12 77.16
C GLY A 759 -39.20 0.14 77.60
N ILE A 760 -38.48 1.21 77.98
CA ILE A 760 -39.09 2.48 78.40
C ILE A 760 -39.36 3.32 77.15
N GLU A 761 -40.60 3.76 76.95
CA GLU A 761 -40.94 4.60 75.79
C GLU A 761 -40.16 5.92 75.84
N THR A 762 -39.40 6.20 74.79
CA THR A 762 -38.74 7.49 74.61
C THR A 762 -39.80 8.55 74.39
N ARG A 763 -39.84 9.56 75.26
CA ARG A 763 -40.72 10.73 75.10
C ARG A 763 -40.51 11.35 73.73
N GLU A 764 -41.60 11.72 73.05
CA GLU A 764 -41.54 12.38 71.75
C GLU A 764 -40.63 13.61 71.80
N ARG A 765 -39.79 13.76 70.77
CA ARG A 765 -38.94 14.94 70.59
C ARG A 765 -39.84 16.15 70.34
N GLY A 766 -40.14 16.89 71.39
CA GLY A 766 -40.97 18.11 71.29
C GLY A 766 -41.74 18.52 72.54
N GLY A 767 -41.57 17.84 73.68
CA GLY A 767 -42.15 18.28 74.95
C GLY A 767 -41.70 19.70 75.34
N ARG A 768 -42.65 20.62 75.36
CA ARG A 768 -42.51 22.06 75.61
C ARG A 768 -41.75 22.35 76.92
N SER A 769 -40.43 22.50 76.85
CA SER A 769 -39.65 23.10 77.94
C SER A 769 -39.82 24.61 77.89
N HIS A 770 -40.58 25.10 78.87
CA HIS A 770 -41.16 26.44 79.05
C HIS A 770 -40.15 27.62 79.19
N GLN A 771 -38.88 27.43 78.81
CA GLN A 771 -37.82 28.45 78.92
C GLN A 771 -37.31 29.01 77.58
N ARG A 772 -37.55 28.32 76.45
CA ARG A 772 -37.13 28.82 75.11
C ARG A 772 -38.15 29.73 74.43
N VAL A 773 -39.41 29.72 74.87
CA VAL A 773 -40.49 30.56 74.31
C VAL A 773 -40.39 32.02 74.80
N LEU A 774 -39.90 32.24 76.03
CA LEU A 774 -39.75 33.59 76.60
C LEU A 774 -38.69 34.46 75.89
N HIS A 775 -37.73 33.85 75.18
CA HIS A 775 -36.71 34.57 74.40
C HIS A 775 -36.97 34.62 72.88
N HIS A 776 -37.99 33.92 72.36
CA HIS A 776 -38.31 33.95 70.93
C HIS A 776 -39.18 35.15 70.55
N ASP A 777 -40.11 35.57 71.43
CA ASP A 777 -41.01 36.70 71.16
C ASP A 777 -40.32 38.07 71.15
N THR A 778 -39.31 38.28 71.99
CA THR A 778 -38.53 39.54 72.00
C THR A 778 -37.65 39.71 70.76
N ALA A 779 -37.20 38.60 70.14
CA ALA A 779 -36.40 38.63 68.91
C ALA A 779 -37.25 38.84 67.64
N LEU A 780 -38.50 38.35 67.62
CA LEU A 780 -39.41 38.49 66.47
C LEU A 780 -40.03 39.90 66.33
N GLN A 781 -40.07 40.70 67.40
CA GLN A 781 -40.54 42.09 67.34
C GLN A 781 -39.69 42.97 66.39
N ARG A 782 -38.39 42.69 66.26
CA ARG A 782 -37.45 43.42 65.40
C ARG A 782 -37.46 42.96 63.93
N VAL A 783 -38.16 41.86 63.63
CA VAL A 783 -38.26 41.32 62.27
C VAL A 783 -39.53 41.85 61.60
N PRO A 784 -39.45 42.39 60.37
CA PRO A 784 -40.62 42.83 59.62
C PRO A 784 -41.68 41.72 59.50
N PRO A 785 -42.99 42.03 59.62
CA PRO A 785 -44.06 41.03 59.61
C PRO A 785 -43.99 40.04 58.44
N LEU A 786 -43.59 40.52 57.25
CA LEU A 786 -43.45 39.71 56.03
C LEU A 786 -42.31 38.68 56.07
N LEU A 787 -41.34 38.81 56.97
CA LEU A 787 -40.21 37.88 57.09
C LEU A 787 -40.35 36.91 58.27
N ARG A 788 -41.26 37.18 59.22
CA ARG A 788 -41.48 36.36 60.43
C ARG A 788 -41.74 34.87 60.13
N PRO A 789 -42.52 34.49 59.09
CA PRO A 789 -42.73 33.08 58.77
C PRO A 789 -41.44 32.31 58.44
N ALA A 790 -40.38 32.99 57.95
CA ALA A 790 -39.09 32.35 57.65
C ALA A 790 -38.27 31.98 58.91
N PHE A 791 -38.64 32.47 60.11
CA PHE A 791 -37.87 32.30 61.35
C PHE A 791 -38.16 30.99 62.11
N THR A 792 -38.26 29.88 61.38
CA THR A 792 -38.54 28.51 61.91
C THR A 792 -37.34 27.82 62.60
N GLY A 793 -36.23 28.54 62.85
CA GLY A 793 -35.07 27.99 63.57
C GLY A 793 -33.78 28.84 63.45
N SER A 794 -32.70 28.40 64.11
CA SER A 794 -31.45 29.16 64.27
C SER A 794 -30.72 29.52 62.96
N ARG A 795 -31.08 28.90 61.83
CA ARG A 795 -30.48 29.15 60.50
C ARG A 795 -31.36 29.98 59.58
N ALA A 796 -32.47 30.55 60.07
CA ALA A 796 -33.42 31.32 59.27
C ALA A 796 -32.78 32.55 58.59
N ARG A 797 -32.02 33.34 59.35
CA ARG A 797 -31.31 34.52 58.86
C ARG A 797 -30.36 34.21 57.69
N ALA A 798 -29.54 33.17 57.84
CA ALA A 798 -28.63 32.72 56.80
C ALA A 798 -29.36 32.28 55.50
N ARG A 799 -30.62 31.83 55.58
CA ARG A 799 -31.42 31.50 54.37
C ARG A 799 -31.85 32.77 53.63
N LEU A 800 -32.32 33.78 54.37
CA LEU A 800 -32.71 35.08 53.80
C LEU A 800 -31.52 35.79 53.15
N GLU A 801 -30.35 35.77 53.78
CA GLU A 801 -29.11 36.32 53.23
C GLU A 801 -28.67 35.62 51.95
N ARG A 802 -28.71 34.28 51.93
CA ARG A 802 -28.40 33.50 50.72
C ARG A 802 -29.36 33.77 49.57
N PHE A 803 -30.65 34.00 49.86
CA PHE A 803 -31.60 34.45 48.85
C PHE A 803 -31.26 35.85 48.32
N ALA A 804 -30.93 36.79 49.20
CA ALA A 804 -30.55 38.14 48.80
C ALA A 804 -29.29 38.18 47.91
N VAL A 805 -28.30 37.32 48.19
CA VAL A 805 -27.11 37.15 47.34
C VAL A 805 -27.46 36.46 46.03
N ALA A 806 -28.25 35.38 46.07
CA ALA A 806 -28.63 34.64 44.87
C ALA A 806 -29.46 35.47 43.88
N ALA A 807 -30.23 36.44 44.37
CA ALA A 807 -31.04 37.35 43.57
C ALA A 807 -30.25 38.26 42.62
N SER A 808 -28.93 38.43 42.85
CA SER A 808 -28.05 39.27 42.02
C SER A 808 -27.41 38.54 40.84
N TYR A 809 -27.76 37.26 40.60
CA TYR A 809 -27.15 36.44 39.55
C TYR A 809 -28.20 35.83 38.61
N ASP A 810 -27.86 35.69 37.33
CA ASP A 810 -28.76 35.13 36.31
C ASP A 810 -28.98 33.61 36.41
N SER A 811 -28.27 32.92 37.31
CA SER A 811 -28.48 31.50 37.59
C SER A 811 -27.98 31.10 38.98
N LEU A 812 -28.62 30.08 39.57
CA LEU A 812 -28.20 29.49 40.84
C LEU A 812 -26.79 28.87 40.77
N ASN A 813 -26.33 28.46 39.59
CA ASN A 813 -25.00 27.89 39.41
C ASN A 813 -23.92 28.99 39.49
N LYS A 814 -24.17 30.17 38.89
CA LYS A 814 -23.32 31.36 39.05
C LYS A 814 -23.32 31.83 40.52
N ALA A 815 -24.50 31.92 41.15
CA ALA A 815 -24.63 32.31 42.56
C ALA A 815 -23.89 31.35 43.52
N GLY A 816 -23.98 30.04 43.28
CA GLY A 816 -23.30 29.01 44.06
C GLY A 816 -21.77 29.12 43.97
N LYS A 817 -21.23 29.30 42.75
CA LYS A 817 -19.79 29.53 42.56
C LYS A 817 -19.29 30.79 43.27
N ALA A 818 -20.02 31.91 43.14
CA ALA A 818 -19.64 33.17 43.77
C ALA A 818 -19.71 33.12 45.31
N SER A 819 -20.63 32.33 45.87
CA SER A 819 -20.84 32.21 47.32
C SER A 819 -20.09 31.03 47.96
N GLY A 820 -19.33 30.25 47.19
CA GLY A 820 -18.63 29.05 47.68
C GLY A 820 -19.54 27.91 48.15
N ILE A 821 -20.80 27.87 47.69
CA ILE A 821 -21.82 26.88 48.11
C ILE A 821 -22.24 26.03 46.91
N THR A 822 -22.37 24.71 47.11
CA THR A 822 -22.81 23.81 46.03
C THR A 822 -24.24 24.13 45.57
N LEU A 823 -24.52 23.92 44.27
CA LEU A 823 -25.84 24.14 43.67
C LEU A 823 -26.95 23.39 44.41
N ALA A 824 -26.70 22.15 44.82
CA ALA A 824 -27.65 21.32 45.55
C ALA A 824 -28.02 21.94 46.91
N THR A 825 -27.02 22.40 47.67
CA THR A 825 -27.24 23.05 48.96
C THR A 825 -28.00 24.37 48.81
N LEU A 826 -27.67 25.19 47.80
CA LEU A 826 -28.36 26.46 47.54
C LEU A 826 -29.82 26.22 47.11
N SER A 827 -30.06 25.24 46.25
CA SER A 827 -31.41 24.86 45.80
C SER A 827 -32.30 24.39 46.96
N THR A 828 -31.80 23.51 47.83
CA THR A 828 -32.54 23.05 49.01
C THR A 828 -32.79 24.17 50.01
N THR A 829 -31.82 25.08 50.20
CA THR A 829 -31.97 26.25 51.09
C THR A 829 -33.08 27.17 50.61
N LEU A 830 -33.13 27.47 49.30
CA LEU A 830 -34.14 28.37 48.72
C LEU A 830 -35.53 27.74 48.71
N ARG A 831 -35.64 26.45 48.38
CA ARG A 831 -36.93 25.74 48.42
C ARG A 831 -37.54 25.76 49.81
N ARG A 832 -36.72 25.50 50.84
CA ARG A 832 -37.16 25.56 52.24
C ARG A 832 -37.58 26.97 52.65
N LEU A 833 -36.90 28.01 52.14
CA LEU A 833 -37.30 29.40 52.38
C LEU A 833 -38.63 29.74 51.71
N GLU A 834 -38.86 29.26 50.47
CA GLU A 834 -40.13 29.40 49.75
C GLU A 834 -41.28 28.68 50.48
N GLU A 835 -41.01 27.50 51.05
CA GLU A 835 -41.93 26.74 51.91
C GLU A 835 -42.24 27.47 53.22
N ASP A 836 -41.20 27.95 53.94
CA ASP A 836 -41.36 28.67 55.21
C ASP A 836 -42.16 29.97 55.03
N LEU A 837 -42.05 30.65 53.87
CA LEU A 837 -42.78 31.88 53.54
C LEU A 837 -44.12 31.63 52.83
N GLY A 838 -44.39 30.41 52.35
CA GLY A 838 -45.55 30.10 51.51
C GLY A 838 -45.56 30.83 50.16
N LEU A 839 -44.41 31.31 49.68
CA LEU A 839 -44.29 32.15 48.48
C LEU A 839 -43.20 31.62 47.54
N ARG A 840 -43.45 31.68 46.23
CA ARG A 840 -42.43 31.47 45.19
C ARG A 840 -41.60 32.75 45.03
N LEU A 841 -40.28 32.66 45.19
CA LEU A 841 -39.38 33.82 45.16
C LEU A 841 -38.61 33.94 43.83
N LEU A 842 -38.37 32.83 43.14
CA LEU A 842 -37.58 32.79 41.90
C LEU A 842 -38.23 31.93 40.81
N GLU A 843 -38.20 32.41 39.58
CA GLU A 843 -38.38 31.62 38.36
C GLU A 843 -37.03 31.00 37.97
N ARG A 844 -36.97 29.66 37.88
CA ARG A 844 -35.72 28.94 37.61
C ARG A 844 -35.28 29.15 36.16
N ALA A 845 -33.97 29.26 35.93
CA ALA A 845 -33.41 29.38 34.58
C ALA A 845 -33.69 28.13 33.72
N SER A 846 -34.00 28.35 32.44
CA SER A 846 -34.06 27.32 31.39
C SER A 846 -32.89 27.53 30.41
N PRO A 847 -32.61 26.62 29.46
CA PRO A 847 -31.52 26.77 28.49
C PRO A 847 -31.58 28.08 27.67
N SER A 848 -32.77 28.68 27.54
CA SER A 848 -33.02 29.90 26.76
C SER A 848 -33.40 31.13 27.60
N THR A 849 -33.61 30.98 28.91
CA THR A 849 -34.16 32.06 29.76
C THR A 849 -33.40 32.16 31.09
N PRO A 850 -32.82 33.33 31.44
CA PRO A 850 -32.12 33.52 32.71
C PRO A 850 -33.10 33.48 33.90
N MET A 851 -32.57 33.18 35.09
CA MET A 851 -33.32 33.21 36.35
C MET A 851 -33.87 34.60 36.62
N ARG A 852 -35.14 34.70 37.02
CA ARG A 852 -35.80 35.98 37.33
C ARG A 852 -36.47 35.95 38.70
N LEU A 853 -36.53 37.10 39.37
CA LEU A 853 -37.31 37.26 40.60
C LEU A 853 -38.80 37.37 40.26
N THR A 854 -39.63 36.66 41.01
CA THR A 854 -41.09 36.85 40.98
C THR A 854 -41.43 38.20 41.65
N ASP A 855 -42.67 38.68 41.50
CA ASP A 855 -43.11 39.90 42.20
C ASP A 855 -43.04 39.77 43.72
N SER A 856 -43.36 38.58 44.23
CA SER A 856 -43.16 38.24 45.64
C SER A 856 -41.68 38.23 46.02
N GLY A 857 -40.80 37.69 45.16
CA GLY A 857 -39.35 37.71 45.34
C GLY A 857 -38.76 39.11 45.40
N ARG A 858 -39.20 40.02 44.51
CA ARG A 858 -38.82 41.45 44.53
C ARG A 858 -39.27 42.15 45.82
N ARG A 859 -40.51 41.90 46.26
CA ARG A 859 -41.07 42.48 47.49
C ARG A 859 -40.32 42.01 48.73
N ILE A 860 -40.06 40.71 48.84
CA ILE A 860 -39.29 40.12 49.96
C ILE A 860 -37.84 40.60 49.94
N LEU A 861 -37.19 40.69 48.77
CA LEU A 861 -35.82 41.20 48.66
C LEU A 861 -35.71 42.66 49.12
N LYS A 862 -36.70 43.51 48.78
CA LYS A 862 -36.74 44.90 49.23
C LYS A 862 -36.88 45.00 50.76
N VAL A 863 -37.70 44.13 51.36
CA VAL A 863 -37.87 44.06 52.83
C VAL A 863 -36.60 43.54 53.51
N ILE A 864 -35.91 42.55 52.94
CA ILE A 864 -34.64 42.04 53.48
C ILE A 864 -33.56 43.14 53.46
N ARG A 865 -33.40 43.86 52.35
CA ARG A 865 -32.40 44.94 52.23
C ARG A 865 -32.70 46.08 53.21
N ALA A 866 -33.94 46.56 53.26
CA ALA A 866 -34.35 47.60 54.22
C ALA A 866 -34.15 47.17 55.68
N TRP A 867 -34.38 45.88 55.99
CA TRP A 867 -34.15 45.33 57.32
C TRP A 867 -32.64 45.26 57.66
N GLN A 868 -31.80 44.82 56.73
CA GLN A 868 -30.34 44.81 56.88
C GLN A 868 -29.77 46.22 57.06
N ASP A 869 -30.24 47.21 56.29
CA ASP A 869 -29.79 48.60 56.38
C ASP A 869 -30.20 49.22 57.74
N SER A 870 -31.38 48.86 58.26
CA SER A 870 -31.87 49.33 59.58
C SER A 870 -31.10 48.74 60.77
N GLU A 871 -30.47 47.57 60.60
CA GLU A 871 -29.59 46.97 61.61
C GLU A 871 -28.16 47.52 61.53
N GLY A 872 -27.66 47.87 60.33
CA GLY A 872 -26.32 48.41 60.14
C GLY A 872 -26.12 49.82 60.72
N ASN A 873 -27.16 50.65 60.72
CA ASN A 873 -27.11 52.03 61.21
C ASN A 873 -27.23 52.18 62.75
N LYS A 874 -27.18 51.06 63.49
CA LYS A 874 -27.19 51.02 64.98
C LYS A 874 -25.87 50.52 65.59
N THR A 875 -24.85 50.28 64.77
CA THR A 875 -23.49 49.86 65.18
C THR A 875 -22.41 50.81 64.66
N SER A 876 -22.74 52.09 64.53
CA SER A 876 -21.80 53.19 64.28
C SER A 876 -22.00 54.28 65.32
#